data_AF-R6DFC7-F1
#
_entry.id   AF-R6DFC7-F1
#
_cell.length_a   1.000
_cell.length_b   1.000
_cell.length_c   1.000
_cell.angle_alpha   90.00
_cell.angle_beta   90.00
_cell.angle_gamma   90.00
#
_symmetry.space_group_name_H-M   'P 1'
#
loop_
_entity.id
_entity.type
_entity.pdbx_description
1 polymer ?
#
loop_
_entity_poly.entity_id
_entity_poly.type
_entity_poly.pdbx_seq_one_letter_code
_entity_poly.pdbx_strand_id
1 'polypeptide(L)'
;MKRSIVIAFMYLFVWALYAQTSPVKLSGEIEGLNGAEVALLNADRNEVVRVKGKGNKFSMRADVVKGDGRVYYLYVPSLGKLGPAMNIPYFYFFIDNDALEVKAEIKDKNLKRVSVKNSAAMDEYDALYRSNPYQDKVSEVGALYNEAFNTYNTVSKTEENLDKLKNLSDSLQMLYGKLSQSFLDMIPSNKKSDALFLIVYSSVPMDTEAAIENVLQKFDADFIQRNYYAKELQERLRLMKGSEVGSVAPDFELKDAQGNLVKLSSLRGRYVLIDFWASWCGPCRKEIPNVKKICSEYKDKGLQVLGVSIDKDESKWRKAIEEEQLGYLQLWDPSMTTGKLYNYNGIPFIILIGPDGKILARQLRGEELCRKVSEYMDSKPFEISVRLSKPYKGKVFLTCVKDRFTKLDSLQVDGTSFSFKGNISHADQYRLMARPFGFDAYVCVEPGGHYLVDINEGRNFVVTTPDGKEQLLMNELLAVTNPIEKQTEALANRYTKLKEQKKDAEAEQLQKQMSIHWGKSQEAKLSFIKKYPKSFVAMLMAGELLTNDYTTLKEVYELVDTVRYAYSYPWRSFKRKYQEAADKWIQNKKAPDFVTKDMAGNTVKLSDFKGKYLLLDFWASWCRPCRAKMKELKEVYPKLQKKGIIVCSISLDEKREQWEKATREDGIVWANTCDLKPFRTNEIAAAYKVTSVPTLFVIDPQGVIISQNPSLEEILQLELK
;
A
#
# COMPACT_ATOMS: atom_id res chain seq x y z
N MET A 1 -67.12 23.08 -23.57
CA MET A 1 -67.78 21.82 -23.15
C MET A 1 -66.96 20.66 -23.73
N LYS A 2 -65.99 20.10 -23.00
CA LYS A 2 -66.08 18.90 -22.13
C LYS A 2 -66.69 17.66 -22.81
N ARG A 3 -65.86 16.63 -23.06
CA ARG A 3 -66.00 15.21 -22.60
C ARG A 3 -64.92 14.37 -23.31
N SER A 4 -63.84 13.93 -22.64
CA SER A 4 -63.70 12.86 -21.64
C SER A 4 -63.10 11.60 -22.29
N ILE A 5 -61.76 11.51 -22.30
CA ILE A 5 -61.03 10.25 -22.52
C ILE A 5 -60.84 9.60 -21.15
N VAL A 6 -61.40 8.40 -21.00
CA VAL A 6 -61.25 7.55 -19.82
C VAL A 6 -59.84 6.95 -19.87
N ILE A 7 -58.96 7.37 -18.96
CA ILE A 7 -57.68 6.71 -18.69
C ILE A 7 -57.90 5.78 -17.50
N ALA A 8 -57.86 4.47 -17.76
CA ALA A 8 -57.88 3.44 -16.73
C ALA A 8 -56.57 3.50 -15.92
N PHE A 9 -56.68 3.88 -14.65
CA PHE A 9 -55.60 3.76 -13.67
C PHE A 9 -55.43 2.28 -13.31
N MET A 10 -54.47 1.62 -13.94
CA MET A 10 -54.00 0.30 -13.49
C MET A 10 -53.09 0.51 -12.27
N TYR A 11 -53.67 0.42 -11.07
CA TYR A 11 -52.92 0.36 -9.82
C TYR A 11 -52.02 -0.88 -9.83
N LEU A 12 -50.77 -0.72 -10.24
CA LEU A 12 -49.69 -1.67 -9.92
C LEU A 12 -49.40 -1.55 -8.42
N PHE A 13 -50.16 -2.30 -7.61
CA PHE A 13 -49.75 -2.64 -6.27
C PHE A 13 -48.46 -3.45 -6.38
N VAL A 14 -47.31 -2.80 -6.19
CA VAL A 14 -46.05 -3.47 -5.89
C VAL A 14 -46.23 -4.08 -4.50
N TRP A 15 -46.71 -5.32 -4.46
CA TRP A 15 -46.53 -6.15 -3.28
C TRP A 15 -45.02 -6.31 -3.10
N ALA A 16 -44.45 -5.60 -2.13
CA ALA A 16 -43.17 -5.98 -1.59
C ALA A 16 -43.34 -7.44 -1.13
N LEU A 17 -42.68 -8.37 -1.83
CA LEU A 17 -42.55 -9.77 -1.43
C LEU A 17 -41.78 -9.78 -0.10
N TYR A 18 -42.49 -9.57 1.01
CA TYR A 18 -42.00 -9.97 2.31
C TYR A 18 -41.76 -11.48 2.22
N ALA A 19 -40.55 -11.91 2.57
CA ALA A 19 -40.23 -13.32 2.62
C ALA A 19 -41.24 -14.01 3.54
N GLN A 20 -42.13 -14.81 2.95
CA GLN A 20 -43.24 -15.41 3.66
C GLN A 20 -42.68 -16.41 4.67
N THR A 21 -42.94 -16.18 5.95
CA THR A 21 -42.61 -17.16 6.99
C THR A 21 -43.57 -18.33 6.92
N SER A 22 -43.10 -19.49 7.37
CA SER A 22 -43.90 -20.71 7.47
C SER A 22 -43.60 -21.43 8.77
N PRO A 23 -44.59 -22.09 9.39
CA PRO A 23 -44.38 -22.82 10.62
C PRO A 23 -43.47 -24.02 10.38
N VAL A 24 -42.52 -24.22 11.29
CA VAL A 24 -41.61 -25.37 11.33
C VAL A 24 -41.61 -25.98 12.72
N LYS A 25 -41.58 -27.32 12.77
CA LYS A 25 -41.37 -28.08 14.00
C LYS A 25 -39.89 -28.40 14.16
N LEU A 26 -39.26 -27.84 15.18
CA LEU A 26 -37.89 -28.18 15.57
C LEU A 26 -37.94 -29.01 16.84
N SER A 27 -37.25 -30.15 16.85
CA SER A 27 -37.10 -30.98 18.03
C SER A 27 -35.73 -31.59 18.09
N GLY A 28 -35.29 -32.01 19.27
CA GLY A 28 -33.94 -32.53 19.37
C GLY A 28 -33.52 -32.96 20.76
N GLU A 29 -32.31 -33.49 20.81
CA GLU A 29 -31.60 -33.88 22.02
C GLU A 29 -30.28 -33.12 22.11
N ILE A 30 -30.05 -32.48 23.24
CA ILE A 30 -28.83 -31.77 23.58
C ILE A 30 -28.27 -32.42 24.83
N GLU A 31 -27.20 -33.19 24.68
CA GLU A 31 -26.52 -33.80 25.81
C GLU A 31 -25.98 -32.72 26.76
N GLY A 32 -26.31 -32.83 28.05
CA GLY A 32 -25.93 -31.83 29.06
C GLY A 32 -26.89 -30.64 29.20
N LEU A 33 -28.02 -30.62 28.48
CA LEU A 33 -29.00 -29.51 28.57
C LEU A 33 -29.68 -29.42 29.94
N ASN A 34 -29.97 -30.57 30.57
CA ASN A 34 -30.52 -30.62 31.94
C ASN A 34 -31.74 -29.71 32.19
N GLY A 35 -32.63 -29.57 31.20
CA GLY A 35 -33.83 -28.74 31.28
C GLY A 35 -33.60 -27.24 31.13
N ALA A 36 -32.40 -26.80 30.72
CA ALA A 36 -32.13 -25.41 30.40
C ALA A 36 -32.96 -24.90 29.22
N GLU A 37 -33.06 -23.58 29.09
CA GLU A 37 -33.75 -22.95 27.97
C GLU A 37 -32.97 -23.12 26.67
N VAL A 38 -33.71 -23.24 25.56
CA VAL A 38 -33.17 -23.29 24.20
C VAL A 38 -33.89 -22.22 23.40
N ALA A 39 -33.11 -21.34 22.77
CA ALA A 39 -33.60 -20.28 21.91
C ALA A 39 -33.19 -20.54 20.45
N LEU A 40 -34.10 -20.23 19.53
CA LEU A 40 -33.83 -20.15 18.10
C LEU A 40 -33.65 -18.67 17.74
N LEU A 41 -32.54 -18.35 17.07
CA LEU A 41 -32.25 -17.01 16.58
C LEU A 41 -32.25 -16.99 15.05
N ASN A 42 -32.66 -15.86 14.46
CA ASN A 42 -32.60 -15.65 13.01
C ASN A 42 -31.18 -15.27 12.55
N ALA A 43 -31.00 -15.04 11.25
CA ALA A 43 -29.72 -14.64 10.65
C ALA A 43 -29.09 -13.38 11.31
N ASP A 44 -29.92 -12.44 11.77
CA ASP A 44 -29.52 -11.20 12.48
C ASP A 44 -29.30 -11.39 13.98
N ARG A 45 -29.41 -12.62 14.50
CA ARG A 45 -29.31 -12.99 15.92
C ARG A 45 -30.45 -12.49 16.80
N ASN A 46 -31.55 -12.05 16.20
CA ASN A 46 -32.77 -11.76 16.94
C ASN A 46 -33.46 -13.07 17.33
N GLU A 47 -33.96 -13.14 18.56
CA GLU A 47 -34.70 -14.29 19.06
C GLU A 47 -36.02 -14.45 18.30
N VAL A 48 -36.25 -15.66 17.77
CA VAL A 48 -37.48 -16.06 17.08
C VAL A 48 -38.42 -16.72 18.07
N VAL A 49 -37.91 -17.70 18.83
CA VAL A 49 -38.67 -18.43 19.84
C VAL A 49 -37.72 -18.98 20.90
N ARG A 50 -38.22 -19.13 22.12
CA ARG A 50 -37.53 -19.76 23.25
C ARG A 50 -38.44 -20.77 23.93
N VAL A 51 -37.86 -21.90 24.31
CA VAL A 51 -38.56 -22.97 25.04
C VAL A 51 -37.72 -23.49 26.19
N LYS A 52 -38.38 -24.01 27.23
CA LYS A 52 -37.72 -24.73 28.32
C LYS A 52 -37.49 -26.19 27.92
N GLY A 53 -36.27 -26.69 28.06
CA GLY A 53 -35.95 -28.10 27.84
C GLY A 53 -36.61 -29.04 28.86
N LYS A 54 -36.75 -30.32 28.51
CA LYS A 54 -37.17 -31.40 29.40
C LYS A 54 -36.07 -32.46 29.47
N GLY A 55 -35.26 -32.42 30.53
CA GLY A 55 -34.02 -33.19 30.58
C GLY A 55 -33.09 -32.78 29.44
N ASN A 56 -32.63 -33.74 28.64
CA ASN A 56 -31.80 -33.48 27.46
C ASN A 56 -32.60 -33.16 26.20
N LYS A 57 -33.93 -33.13 26.24
CA LYS A 57 -34.77 -32.96 25.04
C LYS A 57 -35.39 -31.56 24.96
N PHE A 58 -35.63 -31.09 23.74
CA PHE A 58 -36.39 -29.87 23.47
C PHE A 58 -37.33 -30.06 22.28
N SER A 59 -38.39 -29.25 22.23
CA SER A 59 -39.25 -29.12 21.05
C SER A 59 -39.84 -27.72 21.00
N MET A 60 -39.86 -27.13 19.82
CA MET A 60 -40.41 -25.80 19.56
C MET A 60 -41.10 -25.76 18.20
N ARG A 61 -42.04 -24.81 18.06
CA ARG A 61 -42.57 -24.38 16.78
C ARG A 61 -42.12 -22.95 16.52
N ALA A 62 -41.68 -22.67 15.30
CA ALA A 62 -41.21 -21.35 14.91
C ALA A 62 -41.70 -21.01 13.51
N ASP A 63 -42.12 -19.76 13.31
CA ASP A 63 -42.39 -19.23 11.97
C ASP A 63 -41.10 -18.68 11.38
N VAL A 64 -40.63 -19.32 10.31
CA VAL A 64 -39.31 -19.06 9.72
C VAL A 64 -39.41 -18.95 8.21
N VAL A 65 -38.52 -18.19 7.60
CA VAL A 65 -38.30 -18.22 6.15
C VAL A 65 -37.50 -19.47 5.81
N LYS A 66 -38.00 -20.27 4.86
CA LYS A 66 -37.36 -21.49 4.34
C LYS A 66 -36.92 -21.29 2.89
N GLY A 67 -35.89 -22.03 2.48
CA GLY A 67 -35.58 -22.20 1.05
C GLY A 67 -34.89 -21.00 0.38
N ASP A 68 -34.39 -20.02 1.13
CA ASP A 68 -33.56 -18.93 0.62
C ASP A 68 -32.10 -19.00 1.10
N GLY A 69 -31.69 -20.13 1.65
CA GLY A 69 -30.31 -20.37 2.07
C GLY A 69 -29.86 -19.59 3.31
N ARG A 70 -30.74 -18.89 4.03
CA ARG A 70 -30.38 -18.30 5.33
C ARG A 70 -30.22 -19.39 6.40
N VAL A 71 -29.33 -19.17 7.36
CA VAL A 71 -29.20 -20.07 8.53
C VAL A 71 -29.92 -19.50 9.74
N TYR A 72 -30.27 -20.40 10.65
CA TYR A 72 -30.75 -20.09 11.99
C TYR A 72 -29.76 -20.60 13.02
N TYR A 73 -29.81 -20.03 14.23
CA TYR A 73 -28.89 -20.38 15.30
C TYR A 73 -29.64 -21.00 16.47
N LEU A 74 -29.16 -22.14 16.95
CA LEU A 74 -29.61 -22.72 18.20
C LEU A 74 -28.71 -22.22 19.32
N TYR A 75 -29.28 -21.57 20.33
CA TYR A 75 -28.57 -20.92 21.42
C TYR A 75 -29.08 -21.44 22.77
N VAL A 76 -28.17 -21.70 23.71
CA VAL A 76 -28.51 -22.07 25.10
C VAL A 76 -28.10 -20.93 26.03
N PRO A 77 -29.05 -20.10 26.51
CA PRO A 77 -28.73 -18.87 27.25
C PRO A 77 -27.89 -19.08 28.52
N SER A 78 -28.04 -20.23 29.19
CA SER A 78 -27.29 -20.54 30.42
C SER A 78 -25.78 -20.71 30.19
N LEU A 79 -25.33 -20.89 28.95
CA LEU A 79 -23.90 -21.04 28.63
C LEU A 79 -23.14 -19.71 28.58
N GLY A 80 -23.85 -18.59 28.48
CA GLY A 80 -23.25 -17.25 28.46
C GLY A 80 -23.93 -16.31 27.47
N LYS A 81 -23.52 -15.03 27.49
CA LYS A 81 -24.07 -13.99 26.60
C LYS A 81 -23.61 -14.20 25.16
N LEU A 82 -24.43 -13.77 24.20
CA LEU A 82 -24.03 -13.61 22.81
C LEU A 82 -22.90 -12.57 22.73
N GLY A 83 -21.73 -12.95 22.22
CA GLY A 83 -20.56 -12.06 22.13
C GLY A 83 -19.36 -12.70 21.42
N PRO A 84 -18.30 -11.94 21.13
CA PRO A 84 -17.15 -12.37 20.31
C PRO A 84 -16.15 -13.31 21.02
N ALA A 85 -16.55 -13.98 22.11
CA ALA A 85 -15.64 -14.84 22.88
C ALA A 85 -15.44 -16.22 22.23
N MET A 86 -14.28 -16.84 22.45
CA MET A 86 -13.88 -18.15 21.85
C MET A 86 -14.77 -19.35 22.23
N ASN A 87 -15.68 -19.20 23.20
CA ASN A 87 -16.72 -20.18 23.51
C ASN A 87 -18.07 -19.62 23.08
N ILE A 88 -18.55 -20.08 21.93
CA ILE A 88 -19.74 -19.58 21.30
C ILE A 88 -20.92 -20.46 21.73
N PRO A 89 -21.88 -19.96 22.53
CA PRO A 89 -22.98 -20.76 23.08
C PRO A 89 -24.06 -21.14 22.05
N TYR A 90 -23.73 -21.14 20.76
CA TYR A 90 -24.63 -21.46 19.66
C TYR A 90 -23.91 -22.19 18.52
N PHE A 91 -24.68 -22.90 17.69
CA PHE A 91 -24.28 -23.27 16.33
C PHE A 91 -25.37 -22.89 15.33
N TYR A 92 -25.03 -22.89 14.04
CA TYR A 92 -25.99 -22.64 12.97
C TYR A 92 -26.35 -23.88 12.17
N PHE A 93 -27.52 -23.82 11.54
CA PHE A 93 -28.04 -24.83 10.65
C PHE A 93 -29.07 -24.24 9.68
N PHE A 94 -29.29 -24.90 8.55
CA PHE A 94 -30.36 -24.55 7.63
C PHE A 94 -31.72 -25.05 8.14
N ILE A 95 -32.77 -24.28 7.86
CA ILE A 95 -34.15 -24.74 8.00
C ILE A 95 -34.78 -24.72 6.62
N ASP A 96 -34.76 -25.88 5.96
CA ASP A 96 -35.20 -26.12 4.58
C ASP A 96 -36.33 -27.16 4.49
N ASN A 97 -36.89 -27.58 5.63
CA ASN A 97 -37.97 -28.56 5.74
C ASN A 97 -38.97 -28.19 6.84
N ASP A 98 -40.15 -28.81 6.84
CA ASP A 98 -41.25 -28.54 7.79
C ASP A 98 -40.97 -29.10 9.19
N ALA A 99 -40.11 -30.12 9.28
CA ALA A 99 -39.73 -30.75 10.54
C ALA A 99 -38.27 -31.19 10.54
N LEU A 100 -37.50 -30.74 11.55
CA LEU A 100 -36.09 -31.07 11.72
C LEU A 100 -35.84 -31.72 13.08
N GLU A 101 -34.90 -32.67 13.11
CA GLU A 101 -34.38 -33.29 14.33
C GLU A 101 -32.93 -32.88 14.54
N VAL A 102 -32.62 -32.23 15.66
CA VAL A 102 -31.28 -31.71 15.97
C VAL A 102 -30.66 -32.50 17.11
N LYS A 103 -29.41 -32.90 16.94
CA LYS A 103 -28.58 -33.45 18.02
C LYS A 103 -27.40 -32.54 18.29
N ALA A 104 -27.13 -32.27 19.56
CA ALA A 104 -26.00 -31.47 19.99
C ALA A 104 -25.45 -31.96 21.33
N GLU A 105 -24.27 -31.47 21.71
CA GLU A 105 -23.66 -31.72 23.01
C GLU A 105 -23.18 -30.41 23.64
N ILE A 106 -23.28 -30.31 24.95
CA ILE A 106 -22.67 -29.24 25.74
C ILE A 106 -21.40 -29.78 26.39
N LYS A 107 -20.25 -29.23 26.00
CA LYS A 107 -18.94 -29.58 26.56
C LYS A 107 -18.11 -28.32 26.75
N ASP A 108 -17.47 -28.18 27.92
CA ASP A 108 -16.61 -27.04 28.25
C ASP A 108 -17.28 -25.66 28.04
N LYS A 109 -18.57 -25.56 28.40
CA LYS A 109 -19.45 -24.40 28.18
C LYS A 109 -19.64 -24.02 26.69
N ASN A 110 -19.40 -24.95 25.79
CA ASN A 110 -19.57 -24.77 24.35
C ASN A 110 -20.72 -25.67 23.86
N LEU A 111 -21.52 -25.17 22.92
CA LEU A 111 -22.60 -25.94 22.30
C LEU A 111 -22.15 -26.41 20.93
N LYS A 112 -22.02 -27.73 20.74
CA LYS A 112 -21.54 -28.31 19.49
C LYS A 112 -22.64 -29.10 18.79
N ARG A 113 -22.82 -28.86 17.49
CA ARG A 113 -23.71 -29.65 16.64
C ARG A 113 -23.15 -31.06 16.46
N VAL A 114 -23.99 -32.08 16.71
CA VAL A 114 -23.69 -33.48 16.40
C VAL A 114 -24.32 -33.85 15.06
N SER A 115 -25.61 -33.56 14.85
CA SER A 115 -26.28 -33.75 13.56
C SER A 115 -27.56 -32.92 13.45
N VAL A 116 -28.00 -32.70 12.21
CA VAL A 116 -29.31 -32.12 11.89
C VAL A 116 -29.92 -33.02 10.82
N LYS A 117 -31.00 -33.71 11.16
CA LYS A 117 -31.71 -34.57 10.22
C LYS A 117 -32.85 -33.82 9.54
N ASN A 118 -33.25 -34.35 8.40
CA ASN A 118 -34.30 -33.81 7.52
C ASN A 118 -33.94 -32.43 6.94
N SER A 119 -32.65 -32.16 6.75
CA SER A 119 -32.18 -30.93 6.10
C SER A 119 -31.18 -31.28 5.01
N ALA A 120 -31.62 -31.17 3.75
CA ALA A 120 -30.80 -31.51 2.59
C ALA A 120 -29.61 -30.55 2.45
N ALA A 121 -29.81 -29.26 2.74
CA ALA A 121 -28.74 -28.27 2.74
C ALA A 121 -27.70 -28.55 3.84
N MET A 122 -28.13 -29.07 5.01
CA MET A 122 -27.17 -29.47 6.04
C MET A 122 -26.39 -30.74 5.67
N ASP A 123 -27.06 -31.74 5.09
CA ASP A 123 -26.42 -32.96 4.62
C ASP A 123 -25.36 -32.64 3.55
N GLU A 124 -25.68 -31.71 2.63
CA GLU A 124 -24.75 -31.20 1.62
C GLU A 124 -23.59 -30.42 2.26
N TYR A 125 -23.85 -29.51 3.19
CA TYR A 125 -22.82 -28.77 3.92
C TYR A 125 -21.80 -29.71 4.58
N ASP A 126 -22.28 -30.73 5.27
CA ASP A 126 -21.42 -31.72 5.94
C ASP A 126 -20.67 -32.59 4.91
N ALA A 127 -21.24 -32.87 3.74
CA ALA A 127 -20.56 -33.59 2.66
C ALA A 127 -19.46 -32.75 1.99
N LEU A 128 -19.67 -31.44 1.81
CA LEU A 128 -18.69 -30.53 1.22
C LEU A 128 -17.44 -30.40 2.10
N TYR A 129 -17.60 -30.27 3.42
CA TYR A 129 -16.45 -30.25 4.33
C TYR A 129 -15.72 -31.60 4.38
N ARG A 130 -16.46 -32.73 4.42
CA ARG A 130 -15.86 -34.07 4.44
C ARG A 130 -15.10 -34.42 3.16
N SER A 131 -15.53 -33.89 2.02
CA SER A 131 -14.89 -34.15 0.73
C SER A 131 -13.67 -33.24 0.46
N ASN A 132 -13.43 -32.23 1.29
CA ASN A 132 -12.33 -31.30 1.08
C ASN A 132 -10.98 -31.87 1.57
N PRO A 133 -9.95 -31.97 0.71
CA PRO A 133 -8.68 -32.62 1.05
C PRO A 133 -7.85 -31.87 2.10
N TYR A 134 -8.18 -30.62 2.42
CA TYR A 134 -7.43 -29.81 3.38
C TYR A 134 -8.07 -29.76 4.76
N GLN A 135 -9.31 -30.23 4.92
CA GLN A 135 -10.09 -30.07 6.16
C GLN A 135 -9.43 -30.75 7.37
N ASP A 136 -8.96 -31.98 7.21
CA ASP A 136 -8.29 -32.73 8.28
C ASP A 136 -6.97 -32.06 8.67
N LYS A 137 -6.20 -31.58 7.69
CA LYS A 137 -4.93 -30.90 7.96
C LYS A 137 -5.13 -29.55 8.66
N VAL A 138 -6.14 -28.78 8.26
CA VAL A 138 -6.53 -27.54 8.95
C VAL A 138 -6.90 -27.83 10.41
N SER A 139 -7.64 -28.91 10.65
CA SER A 139 -8.05 -29.32 12.01
C SER A 139 -6.84 -29.74 12.85
N GLU A 140 -5.93 -30.54 12.29
CA GLU A 140 -4.70 -30.99 12.95
C GLU A 140 -3.78 -29.81 13.31
N VAL A 141 -3.46 -28.96 12.34
CA VAL A 141 -2.58 -27.80 12.56
C VAL A 141 -3.26 -26.76 13.45
N GLY A 142 -4.58 -26.63 13.38
CA GLY A 142 -5.37 -25.75 14.26
C GLY A 142 -5.27 -26.17 15.72
N ALA A 143 -5.31 -27.46 16.01
CA ALA A 143 -5.10 -27.97 17.37
C ALA A 143 -3.70 -27.64 17.89
N LEU A 144 -2.66 -27.85 17.06
CA LEU A 144 -1.27 -27.51 17.41
C LEU A 144 -1.08 -26.01 17.61
N TYR A 145 -1.70 -25.18 16.78
CA TYR A 145 -1.70 -23.73 16.93
C TYR A 145 -2.32 -23.31 18.26
N ASN A 146 -3.48 -23.86 18.61
CA ASN A 146 -4.15 -23.53 19.88
C ASN A 146 -3.31 -23.93 21.09
N GLU A 147 -2.65 -25.10 21.04
CA GLU A 147 -1.70 -25.54 22.06
C GLU A 147 -0.51 -24.58 22.18
N ALA A 148 0.10 -24.19 21.06
CA ALA A 148 1.21 -23.24 21.02
C ALA A 148 0.78 -21.83 21.49
N PHE A 149 -0.41 -21.38 21.12
CA PHE A 149 -0.98 -20.11 21.52
C PHE A 149 -1.22 -20.09 23.03
N ASN A 150 -1.78 -21.16 23.59
CA ASN A 150 -1.95 -21.31 25.04
C ASN A 150 -0.59 -21.31 25.74
N THR A 151 0.36 -22.12 25.27
CA THR A 151 1.72 -22.20 25.83
C THR A 151 2.39 -20.82 25.86
N TYR A 152 2.35 -20.07 24.76
CA TYR A 152 2.92 -18.72 24.70
C TYR A 152 2.21 -17.74 25.63
N ASN A 153 0.87 -17.73 25.66
CA ASN A 153 0.13 -16.71 26.40
C ASN A 153 -0.04 -16.99 27.90
N THR A 154 -0.08 -18.26 28.31
CA THR A 154 -0.42 -18.65 29.69
C THR A 154 0.70 -19.39 30.41
N VAL A 155 1.63 -20.03 29.69
CA VAL A 155 2.71 -20.83 30.29
C VAL A 155 4.03 -20.07 30.30
N SER A 156 4.58 -19.72 29.12
CA SER A 156 5.87 -19.02 29.01
C SER A 156 6.06 -18.26 27.68
N LYS A 157 6.38 -16.96 27.78
CA LYS A 157 6.59 -16.04 26.65
C LYS A 157 8.05 -16.00 26.18
N THR A 158 8.59 -17.13 25.71
CA THR A 158 9.94 -17.21 25.12
C THR A 158 9.93 -16.90 23.62
N GLU A 159 11.10 -16.56 23.06
CA GLU A 159 11.30 -16.38 21.63
C GLU A 159 11.02 -17.68 20.85
N GLU A 160 11.44 -18.83 21.39
CA GLU A 160 11.14 -20.15 20.83
C GLU A 160 9.64 -20.44 20.73
N ASN A 161 8.87 -20.15 21.79
CA ASN A 161 7.41 -20.34 21.77
C ASN A 161 6.72 -19.37 20.80
N LEU A 162 7.24 -18.14 20.68
CA LEU A 162 6.76 -17.16 19.71
C LEU A 162 7.01 -17.62 18.27
N ASP A 163 8.19 -18.17 17.99
CA ASP A 163 8.54 -18.67 16.66
C ASP A 163 7.73 -19.91 16.28
N LYS A 164 7.52 -20.84 17.23
CA LYS A 164 6.61 -21.98 17.04
C LYS A 164 5.18 -21.50 16.72
N LEU A 165 4.69 -20.50 17.46
CA LEU A 165 3.37 -19.91 17.23
C LEU A 165 3.26 -19.24 15.85
N LYS A 166 4.28 -18.46 15.45
CA LYS A 166 4.33 -17.82 14.11
C LYS A 166 4.35 -18.85 13.00
N ASN A 167 5.19 -19.87 13.08
CA ASN A 167 5.29 -20.92 12.06
C ASN A 167 3.96 -21.68 11.88
N LEU A 168 3.25 -21.97 12.97
CA LEU A 168 1.93 -22.58 12.93
C LEU A 168 0.87 -21.62 12.38
N SER A 169 0.95 -20.33 12.71
CA SER A 169 0.10 -19.28 12.13
C SER A 169 0.24 -19.21 10.61
N ASP A 170 1.48 -19.16 10.10
CA ASP A 170 1.77 -19.11 8.67
C ASP A 170 1.29 -20.38 7.95
N SER A 171 1.49 -21.55 8.59
CA SER A 171 1.00 -22.84 8.09
C SER A 171 -0.52 -22.87 7.99
N LEU A 172 -1.22 -22.38 9.01
CA LEU A 172 -2.68 -22.25 9.00
C LEU A 172 -3.16 -21.29 7.92
N GLN A 173 -2.54 -20.12 7.79
CA GLN A 173 -2.90 -19.14 6.76
C GLN A 173 -2.80 -19.76 5.37
N MET A 174 -1.71 -20.48 5.09
CA MET A 174 -1.54 -21.19 3.82
C MET A 174 -2.62 -22.27 3.63
N LEU A 175 -2.91 -23.07 4.66
CA LEU A 175 -3.92 -24.13 4.58
C LEU A 175 -5.34 -23.58 4.39
N TYR A 176 -5.71 -22.52 5.10
CA TYR A 176 -7.00 -21.84 4.91
C TYR A 176 -7.13 -21.24 3.51
N GLY A 177 -6.05 -20.73 2.93
CA GLY A 177 -6.01 -20.30 1.54
C GLY A 177 -6.33 -21.44 0.56
N LYS A 178 -5.69 -22.60 0.75
CA LYS A 178 -5.96 -23.81 -0.05
C LYS A 178 -7.38 -24.35 0.15
N LEU A 179 -7.85 -24.40 1.39
CA LEU A 179 -9.21 -24.81 1.75
C LEU A 179 -10.25 -23.94 1.03
N SER A 180 -10.10 -22.62 1.14
CA SER A 180 -11.02 -21.64 0.55
C SER A 180 -11.01 -21.70 -0.98
N GLN A 181 -9.84 -21.84 -1.60
CA GLN A 181 -9.73 -22.01 -3.04
C GLN A 181 -10.42 -23.29 -3.51
N SER A 182 -10.27 -24.39 -2.78
CA SER A 182 -10.94 -25.65 -3.11
C SER A 182 -12.47 -25.51 -3.13
N PHE A 183 -13.08 -24.71 -2.24
CA PHE A 183 -14.52 -24.43 -2.30
C PHE A 183 -14.89 -23.54 -3.49
N LEU A 184 -14.06 -22.55 -3.85
CA LEU A 184 -14.28 -21.75 -5.06
C LEU A 184 -14.27 -22.60 -6.34
N ASP A 185 -13.40 -23.61 -6.40
CA ASP A 185 -13.26 -24.52 -7.54
C ASP A 185 -14.46 -25.48 -7.68
N MET A 186 -15.23 -25.68 -6.61
CA MET A 186 -16.47 -26.48 -6.62
C MET A 186 -17.67 -25.72 -7.19
N ILE A 187 -17.64 -24.39 -7.27
CA ILE A 187 -18.78 -23.56 -7.69
C ILE A 187 -19.34 -23.95 -9.07
N PRO A 188 -18.51 -24.17 -10.13
CA PRO A 188 -19.03 -24.48 -11.46
C PRO A 188 -19.96 -25.69 -11.52
N SER A 189 -19.78 -26.68 -10.64
CA SER A 189 -20.62 -27.87 -10.54
C SER A 189 -21.79 -27.73 -9.56
N ASN A 190 -21.84 -26.63 -8.79
CA ASN A 190 -22.75 -26.45 -7.65
C ASN A 190 -23.37 -25.03 -7.62
N LYS A 191 -23.68 -24.48 -8.80
CA LYS A 191 -24.09 -23.07 -9.01
C LYS A 191 -25.39 -22.64 -8.33
N LYS A 192 -26.14 -23.57 -7.73
CA LYS A 192 -27.39 -23.32 -7.00
C LYS A 192 -27.36 -23.80 -5.55
N SER A 193 -26.20 -24.25 -5.06
CA SER A 193 -26.02 -24.82 -3.72
C SER A 193 -26.03 -23.73 -2.64
N ASP A 194 -27.03 -23.78 -1.75
CA ASP A 194 -27.09 -22.90 -0.58
C ASP A 194 -25.94 -23.22 0.41
N ALA A 195 -25.61 -24.50 0.55
CA ALA A 195 -24.53 -24.97 1.41
C ALA A 195 -23.17 -24.43 0.96
N LEU A 196 -22.82 -24.62 -0.32
CA LEU A 196 -21.55 -24.13 -0.86
C LEU A 196 -21.47 -22.61 -0.82
N PHE A 197 -22.57 -21.90 -1.11
CA PHE A 197 -22.56 -20.44 -1.05
C PHE A 197 -22.29 -19.93 0.36
N LEU A 198 -22.92 -20.51 1.39
CA LEU A 198 -22.65 -20.15 2.78
C LEU A 198 -21.18 -20.39 3.16
N ILE A 199 -20.62 -21.53 2.73
CA ILE A 199 -19.21 -21.87 2.97
C ILE A 199 -18.31 -20.80 2.35
N VAL A 200 -18.46 -20.54 1.05
CA VAL A 200 -17.69 -19.53 0.32
C VAL A 200 -17.86 -18.13 0.94
N TYR A 201 -19.08 -17.74 1.28
CA TYR A 201 -19.40 -16.47 1.94
C TYR A 201 -18.64 -16.31 3.27
N SER A 202 -18.45 -17.41 4.01
CA SER A 202 -17.79 -17.40 5.31
C SER A 202 -16.26 -17.60 5.27
N SER A 203 -15.75 -18.29 4.23
CA SER A 203 -14.34 -18.70 4.17
C SER A 203 -13.50 -17.83 3.25
N VAL A 204 -14.10 -17.18 2.26
CA VAL A 204 -13.37 -16.34 1.28
C VAL A 204 -13.39 -14.89 1.72
N PRO A 205 -12.24 -14.18 1.76
CA PRO A 205 -12.22 -12.75 2.02
C PRO A 205 -13.02 -11.97 0.96
N MET A 206 -14.10 -11.33 1.41
CA MET A 206 -14.98 -10.47 0.59
C MET A 206 -14.74 -8.99 0.90
N ASP A 207 -13.48 -8.56 0.89
CA ASP A 207 -13.05 -7.21 1.26
C ASP A 207 -12.97 -6.24 0.07
N THR A 208 -12.93 -6.75 -1.16
CA THR A 208 -12.85 -5.96 -2.40
C THR A 208 -14.06 -6.17 -3.32
N GLU A 209 -14.36 -5.18 -4.15
CA GLU A 209 -15.42 -5.27 -5.16
C GLU A 209 -15.19 -6.44 -6.12
N ALA A 210 -13.95 -6.58 -6.62
CA ALA A 210 -13.57 -7.65 -7.53
C ALA A 210 -13.75 -9.04 -6.91
N ALA A 211 -13.47 -9.22 -5.62
CA ALA A 211 -13.70 -10.49 -4.93
C ALA A 211 -15.19 -10.84 -4.85
N ILE A 212 -16.02 -9.86 -4.48
CA ILE A 212 -17.48 -10.05 -4.39
C ILE A 212 -18.08 -10.33 -5.78
N GLU A 213 -17.72 -9.53 -6.79
CA GLU A 213 -18.15 -9.74 -8.18
C GLU A 213 -17.76 -11.12 -8.69
N ASN A 214 -16.51 -11.54 -8.40
CA ASN A 214 -16.01 -12.84 -8.84
C ASN A 214 -16.80 -14.01 -8.26
N VAL A 215 -17.27 -13.92 -7.02
CA VAL A 215 -18.12 -14.96 -6.45
C VAL A 215 -19.53 -14.89 -7.01
N LEU A 216 -20.17 -13.70 -7.01
CA LEU A 216 -21.55 -13.55 -7.48
C LEU A 216 -21.73 -14.00 -8.93
N GLN A 217 -20.78 -13.71 -9.83
CA GLN A 217 -20.87 -14.08 -11.24
C GLN A 217 -20.75 -15.59 -11.52
N LYS A 218 -20.28 -16.38 -10.55
CA LYS A 218 -20.06 -17.83 -10.72
C LYS A 218 -21.30 -18.66 -10.36
N PHE A 219 -22.26 -18.08 -9.63
CA PHE A 219 -23.55 -18.70 -9.32
C PHE A 219 -24.62 -18.28 -10.32
N ASP A 220 -25.71 -19.05 -10.42
CA ASP A 220 -26.78 -18.77 -11.38
C ASP A 220 -27.59 -17.53 -10.98
N ALA A 221 -28.08 -16.78 -11.97
CA ALA A 221 -28.76 -15.51 -11.72
C ALA A 221 -30.05 -15.66 -10.88
N ASP A 222 -30.83 -16.72 -11.11
CA ASP A 222 -32.04 -17.04 -10.32
C ASP A 222 -31.69 -17.40 -8.87
N PHE A 223 -30.57 -18.09 -8.66
CA PHE A 223 -30.04 -18.38 -7.34
C PHE A 223 -29.66 -17.09 -6.59
N ILE A 224 -28.91 -16.19 -7.23
CA ILE A 224 -28.52 -14.91 -6.63
C ILE A 224 -29.75 -14.08 -6.21
N GLN A 225 -30.80 -14.10 -7.02
CA GLN A 225 -32.06 -13.39 -6.73
C GLN A 225 -32.92 -14.05 -5.65
N ARG A 226 -32.66 -15.30 -5.25
CA ARG A 226 -33.37 -15.93 -4.11
C ARG A 226 -32.54 -15.91 -2.83
N ASN A 227 -31.24 -16.20 -2.91
CA ASN A 227 -30.41 -16.53 -1.76
C ASN A 227 -30.15 -15.31 -0.87
N TYR A 228 -30.30 -15.49 0.44
CA TYR A 228 -30.19 -14.44 1.45
C TYR A 228 -28.80 -13.78 1.45
N TYR A 229 -27.75 -14.58 1.56
CA TYR A 229 -26.37 -14.07 1.64
C TYR A 229 -25.89 -13.49 0.30
N ALA A 230 -26.39 -14.02 -0.82
CA ALA A 230 -26.12 -13.46 -2.15
C ALA A 230 -26.69 -12.04 -2.29
N LYS A 231 -27.90 -11.81 -1.82
CA LYS A 231 -28.51 -10.46 -1.77
C LYS A 231 -27.74 -9.52 -0.86
N GLU A 232 -27.31 -9.99 0.31
CA GLU A 232 -26.46 -9.20 1.22
C GLU A 232 -25.15 -8.79 0.55
N LEU A 233 -24.50 -9.71 -0.20
CA LEU A 233 -23.30 -9.38 -0.97
C LEU A 233 -23.59 -8.40 -2.12
N GLN A 234 -24.72 -8.55 -2.83
CA GLN A 234 -25.11 -7.60 -3.88
C GLN A 234 -25.33 -6.19 -3.32
N GLU A 235 -26.02 -6.07 -2.20
CA GLU A 235 -26.25 -4.78 -1.55
C GLU A 235 -24.93 -4.19 -1.04
N ARG A 236 -24.07 -5.01 -0.43
CA ARG A 236 -22.74 -4.57 0.00
C ARG A 236 -21.90 -4.07 -1.18
N LEU A 237 -21.90 -4.78 -2.31
CA LEU A 237 -21.22 -4.34 -3.53
C LEU A 237 -21.78 -3.02 -4.06
N ARG A 238 -23.11 -2.85 -4.04
CA ARG A 238 -23.78 -1.60 -4.41
C ARG A 238 -23.34 -0.44 -3.52
N LEU A 239 -23.22 -0.65 -2.21
CA LEU A 239 -22.79 0.35 -1.24
C LEU A 239 -21.30 0.68 -1.37
N MET A 240 -20.45 -0.31 -1.70
CA MET A 240 -19.02 -0.07 -2.00
C MET A 240 -18.86 0.89 -3.18
N LYS A 241 -19.51 0.59 -4.31
CA LYS A 241 -19.52 1.44 -5.50
C LYS A 241 -20.15 2.81 -5.24
N GLY A 242 -21.23 2.83 -4.44
CA GLY A 242 -21.91 4.07 -4.06
C GLY A 242 -21.08 4.98 -3.14
N SER A 243 -20.00 4.49 -2.52
CA SER A 243 -19.16 5.23 -1.57
C SER A 243 -17.69 5.37 -2.03
N GLU A 244 -17.39 5.08 -3.29
CA GLU A 244 -16.06 5.29 -3.86
C GLU A 244 -15.75 6.78 -4.15
N VAL A 245 -14.48 7.08 -4.40
CA VAL A 245 -14.08 8.44 -4.81
C VAL A 245 -14.69 8.77 -6.17
N GLY A 246 -15.37 9.91 -6.25
CA GLY A 246 -16.12 10.36 -7.43
C GLY A 246 -17.63 10.07 -7.36
N SER A 247 -18.07 9.14 -6.51
CA SER A 247 -19.50 8.87 -6.28
C SER A 247 -20.13 9.93 -5.39
N VAL A 248 -21.44 10.13 -5.55
CA VAL A 248 -22.24 10.98 -4.65
C VAL A 248 -22.30 10.30 -3.29
N ALA A 249 -21.90 11.00 -2.23
CA ALA A 249 -21.85 10.45 -0.89
C ALA A 249 -23.26 9.97 -0.45
N PRO A 250 -23.40 8.72 0.05
CA PRO A 250 -24.65 8.22 0.58
C PRO A 250 -25.23 9.14 1.67
N ASP A 251 -26.46 9.60 1.45
CA ASP A 251 -27.12 10.52 2.38
C ASP A 251 -27.54 9.79 3.67
N PHE A 252 -27.54 10.51 4.78
CA PHE A 252 -28.00 10.01 6.07
C PHE A 252 -28.57 11.17 6.90
N GLU A 253 -29.35 10.83 7.92
CA GLU A 253 -29.91 11.78 8.87
C GLU A 253 -29.69 11.23 10.28
N LEU A 254 -28.99 11.98 11.13
CA LEU A 254 -28.63 11.58 12.49
C LEU A 254 -28.84 12.74 13.46
N LYS A 255 -28.97 12.42 14.74
CA LYS A 255 -29.09 13.44 15.79
C LYS A 255 -27.73 14.04 16.13
N ASP A 256 -27.69 15.36 16.30
CA ASP A 256 -26.56 16.06 16.87
C ASP A 256 -26.52 16.00 18.41
N ALA A 257 -25.50 16.61 19.02
CA ALA A 257 -25.37 16.68 20.47
C ALA A 257 -26.50 17.49 21.15
N GLN A 258 -27.26 18.31 20.43
CA GLN A 258 -28.41 19.06 20.94
C GLN A 258 -29.73 18.30 20.71
N GLY A 259 -29.70 17.16 20.02
CA GLY A 259 -30.85 16.34 19.68
C GLY A 259 -31.54 16.73 18.36
N ASN A 260 -31.01 17.71 17.62
CA ASN A 260 -31.55 18.10 16.32
C ASN A 260 -31.16 17.08 15.24
N LEU A 261 -32.05 16.83 14.28
CA LEU A 261 -31.73 16.01 13.12
C LEU A 261 -30.90 16.82 12.13
N VAL A 262 -29.76 16.27 11.75
CA VAL A 262 -28.88 16.81 10.71
C VAL A 262 -28.79 15.81 9.58
N LYS A 263 -29.18 16.27 8.38
CA LYS A 263 -29.08 15.51 7.14
C LYS A 263 -27.80 15.87 6.40
N LEU A 264 -27.01 14.90 5.93
CA LEU A 264 -25.76 15.18 5.23
C LEU A 264 -25.98 16.08 4.00
N SER A 265 -27.03 15.81 3.22
CA SER A 265 -27.36 16.61 2.03
C SER A 265 -27.69 18.08 2.33
N SER A 266 -28.02 18.43 3.58
CA SER A 266 -28.21 19.84 3.99
C SER A 266 -26.90 20.65 4.00
N LEU A 267 -25.74 19.97 4.00
CA LEU A 267 -24.41 20.57 4.01
C LEU A 267 -23.82 20.77 2.60
N ARG A 268 -24.57 20.45 1.53
CA ARG A 268 -24.15 20.67 0.14
C ARG A 268 -23.84 22.15 -0.11
N GLY A 269 -22.98 22.40 -1.11
CA GLY A 269 -22.43 23.72 -1.39
C GLY A 269 -21.19 24.07 -0.57
N ARG A 270 -20.79 23.21 0.37
CA ARG A 270 -19.55 23.31 1.16
C ARG A 270 -18.71 22.07 0.98
N TYR A 271 -17.42 22.17 1.25
CA TYR A 271 -16.63 20.97 1.51
C TYR A 271 -17.04 20.39 2.84
N VAL A 272 -17.19 19.07 2.93
CA VAL A 272 -17.56 18.38 4.18
C VAL A 272 -16.52 17.32 4.50
N LEU A 273 -15.85 17.45 5.66
CA LEU A 273 -14.96 16.42 6.19
C LEU A 273 -15.72 15.62 7.25
N ILE A 274 -15.95 14.33 7.01
CA ILE A 274 -16.62 13.44 7.96
C ILE A 274 -15.59 12.51 8.60
N ASP A 275 -15.50 12.54 9.93
CA ASP A 275 -14.72 11.61 10.75
C ASP A 275 -15.66 10.63 11.46
N PHE A 276 -15.66 9.37 11.02
CA PHE A 276 -16.38 8.29 11.69
C PHE A 276 -15.51 7.71 12.81
N TRP A 277 -15.96 7.86 14.07
CA TRP A 277 -15.14 7.62 15.26
C TRP A 277 -15.94 7.02 16.43
N ALA A 278 -15.28 6.80 17.57
CA ALA A 278 -15.93 6.40 18.83
C ALA A 278 -15.08 6.78 20.04
N SER A 279 -15.71 7.00 21.20
CA SER A 279 -15.05 7.46 22.43
C SER A 279 -14.00 6.48 22.95
N TRP A 280 -14.20 5.18 22.71
CA TRP A 280 -13.31 4.10 23.12
C TRP A 280 -12.19 3.81 22.11
N CYS A 281 -12.18 4.47 20.96
CA CYS A 281 -11.22 4.22 19.88
C CYS A 281 -9.93 5.04 20.09
N GLY A 282 -8.89 4.41 20.63
CA GLY A 282 -7.57 5.03 20.83
C GLY A 282 -6.97 5.65 19.55
N PRO A 283 -6.92 4.94 18.41
CA PRO A 283 -6.45 5.52 17.14
C PRO A 283 -7.27 6.72 16.67
N CYS A 284 -8.59 6.75 16.92
CA CYS A 284 -9.44 7.89 16.59
C CYS A 284 -9.05 9.11 17.41
N ARG A 285 -8.88 8.95 18.73
CA ARG A 285 -8.45 10.04 19.62
C ARG A 285 -7.07 10.61 19.23
N LYS A 286 -6.16 9.77 18.72
CA LYS A 286 -4.86 10.22 18.18
C LYS A 286 -4.98 11.06 16.90
N GLU A 287 -6.06 10.92 16.13
CA GLU A 287 -6.28 11.65 14.88
C GLU A 287 -6.99 13.00 15.10
N ILE A 288 -7.70 13.16 16.22
CA ILE A 288 -8.43 14.39 16.59
C ILE A 288 -7.57 15.66 16.46
N PRO A 289 -6.28 15.71 16.90
CA PRO A 289 -5.45 16.91 16.72
C PRO A 289 -5.31 17.35 15.25
N ASN A 290 -5.21 16.42 14.31
CA ASN A 290 -5.12 16.75 12.87
C ASN A 290 -6.47 17.26 12.34
N VAL A 291 -7.58 16.63 12.74
CA VAL A 291 -8.93 17.06 12.38
C VAL A 291 -9.21 18.48 12.90
N LYS A 292 -8.84 18.77 14.15
CA LYS A 292 -8.94 20.12 14.74
C LYS A 292 -8.10 21.14 13.99
N LYS A 293 -6.86 20.79 13.64
CA LYS A 293 -5.97 21.66 12.85
C LYS A 293 -6.64 22.07 11.54
N ILE A 294 -7.13 21.09 10.78
CA ILE A 294 -7.86 21.33 9.53
C ILE A 294 -9.12 22.17 9.76
N CYS A 295 -9.91 21.83 10.76
CA CYS A 295 -11.13 22.58 11.09
C CYS A 295 -10.80 24.05 11.33
N SER A 296 -9.75 24.34 12.11
CA SER A 296 -9.34 25.71 12.41
C SER A 296 -8.81 26.45 11.17
N GLU A 297 -8.07 25.77 10.30
CA GLU A 297 -7.43 26.38 9.13
C GLU A 297 -8.43 26.66 7.98
N TYR A 298 -9.45 25.82 7.83
CA TYR A 298 -10.34 25.84 6.66
C TYR A 298 -11.81 26.19 6.97
N LYS A 299 -12.20 26.38 8.24
CA LYS A 299 -13.59 26.76 8.60
C LYS A 299 -14.09 27.99 7.82
N ASP A 300 -13.26 29.01 7.68
CA ASP A 300 -13.61 30.28 7.02
C ASP A 300 -13.41 30.21 5.49
N LYS A 301 -12.88 29.09 4.99
CA LYS A 301 -12.69 28.79 3.56
C LYS A 301 -13.78 27.86 2.99
N GLY A 302 -14.87 27.63 3.74
CA GLY A 302 -16.00 26.83 3.29
C GLY A 302 -15.92 25.34 3.60
N LEU A 303 -15.07 24.93 4.56
CA LEU A 303 -15.05 23.56 5.10
C LEU A 303 -15.98 23.43 6.31
N GLN A 304 -16.86 22.42 6.27
CA GLN A 304 -17.62 21.94 7.43
C GLN A 304 -17.03 20.61 7.91
N VAL A 305 -16.63 20.54 9.18
CA VAL A 305 -16.19 19.29 9.80
C VAL A 305 -17.35 18.66 10.57
N LEU A 306 -17.47 17.33 10.45
CA LEU A 306 -18.51 16.50 11.04
C LEU A 306 -17.88 15.27 11.72
N GLY A 307 -18.03 15.13 13.03
CA GLY A 307 -17.76 13.86 13.71
C GLY A 307 -19.02 13.01 13.74
N VAL A 308 -18.93 11.74 13.35
CA VAL A 308 -20.03 10.77 13.46
C VAL A 308 -19.59 9.65 14.40
N SER A 309 -20.15 9.62 15.61
CA SER A 309 -19.81 8.60 16.60
C SER A 309 -20.70 7.36 16.47
N ILE A 310 -20.07 6.18 16.52
CA ILE A 310 -20.75 4.88 16.56
C ILE A 310 -20.93 4.33 17.98
N ASP A 311 -20.75 5.17 19.01
CA ASP A 311 -20.92 4.78 20.40
C ASP A 311 -22.35 4.29 20.67
N LYS A 312 -22.50 3.18 21.39
CA LYS A 312 -23.81 2.70 21.84
C LYS A 312 -24.35 3.48 23.05
N ASP A 313 -23.45 4.09 23.81
CA ASP A 313 -23.74 4.81 25.05
C ASP A 313 -23.51 6.31 24.82
N GLU A 314 -24.61 7.06 24.74
CA GLU A 314 -24.60 8.50 24.49
C GLU A 314 -23.78 9.28 25.52
N SER A 315 -23.79 8.85 26.79
CA SER A 315 -23.10 9.54 27.87
C SER A 315 -21.58 9.53 27.69
N LYS A 316 -21.03 8.41 27.20
CA LYS A 316 -19.60 8.26 26.91
C LYS A 316 -19.16 9.10 25.73
N TRP A 317 -19.98 9.14 24.69
CA TRP A 317 -19.76 9.99 23.53
C TRP A 317 -19.72 11.47 23.92
N ARG A 318 -20.73 11.94 24.68
CA ARG A 318 -20.79 13.33 25.18
C ARG A 318 -19.59 13.69 26.06
N LYS A 319 -19.20 12.80 26.97
CA LYS A 319 -18.00 12.99 27.79
C LYS A 319 -16.74 13.11 26.95
N ALA A 320 -16.59 12.28 25.92
CA ALA A 320 -15.43 12.37 25.02
C ALA A 320 -15.41 13.66 24.19
N ILE A 321 -16.57 14.16 23.75
CA ILE A 321 -16.68 15.47 23.08
C ILE A 321 -16.12 16.59 23.97
N GLU A 322 -16.46 16.55 25.26
CA GLU A 322 -16.01 17.54 26.25
C GLU A 322 -14.51 17.41 26.53
N GLU A 323 -14.03 16.20 26.85
CA GLU A 323 -12.60 15.92 27.10
C GLU A 323 -11.72 16.32 25.92
N GLU A 324 -12.15 15.98 24.71
CA GLU A 324 -11.44 16.29 23.48
C GLU A 324 -11.77 17.67 22.95
N GLN A 325 -12.58 18.49 23.61
CA GLN A 325 -12.95 19.84 23.18
C GLN A 325 -13.32 19.92 21.68
N LEU A 326 -14.23 19.05 21.24
CA LEU A 326 -14.63 18.96 19.84
C LEU A 326 -15.63 20.08 19.51
N GLY A 327 -15.12 21.21 19.03
CA GLY A 327 -15.91 22.40 18.69
C GLY A 327 -16.61 22.37 17.32
N TYR A 328 -16.52 21.27 16.59
CA TYR A 328 -17.20 21.07 15.30
C TYR A 328 -18.42 20.16 15.46
N LEU A 329 -19.29 20.11 14.45
CA LEU A 329 -20.57 19.39 14.51
C LEU A 329 -20.35 17.90 14.82
N GLN A 330 -21.09 17.37 15.80
CA GLN A 330 -21.02 15.98 16.24
C GLN A 330 -22.37 15.31 16.12
N LEU A 331 -22.42 14.15 15.47
CA LEU A 331 -23.61 13.33 15.30
C LEU A 331 -23.45 11.96 15.94
N TRP A 332 -24.58 11.37 16.34
CA TRP A 332 -24.65 10.08 17.02
C TRP A 332 -25.33 9.02 16.16
N ASP A 333 -24.58 7.96 15.82
CA ASP A 333 -25.04 6.78 15.07
C ASP A 333 -24.93 5.49 15.92
N PRO A 334 -25.75 5.33 16.98
CA PRO A 334 -25.73 4.11 17.78
C PRO A 334 -26.20 2.89 17.01
N SER A 335 -26.83 3.06 15.83
CA SER A 335 -27.34 1.95 15.01
C SER A 335 -26.35 1.46 13.97
N MET A 336 -25.20 2.12 13.81
CA MET A 336 -24.23 1.83 12.74
C MET A 336 -24.82 1.97 11.33
N THR A 337 -25.79 2.89 11.17
CA THR A 337 -26.40 3.23 9.88
C THR A 337 -25.34 3.66 8.88
N THR A 338 -24.41 4.53 9.27
CA THR A 338 -23.36 5.03 8.38
C THR A 338 -22.30 3.99 8.10
N GLY A 339 -22.02 3.10 9.06
CA GLY A 339 -21.11 1.96 8.84
C GLY A 339 -21.59 1.05 7.71
N LYS A 340 -22.91 0.82 7.62
CA LYS A 340 -23.52 0.09 6.50
C LYS A 340 -23.42 0.91 5.21
N LEU A 341 -23.90 2.16 5.21
CA LEU A 341 -23.97 3.00 4.01
C LEU A 341 -22.62 3.24 3.34
N TYR A 342 -21.56 3.45 4.14
CA TYR A 342 -20.21 3.72 3.65
C TYR A 342 -19.30 2.48 3.64
N ASN A 343 -19.83 1.33 4.09
CA ASN A 343 -19.15 0.03 4.15
C ASN A 343 -17.72 0.13 4.71
N TYR A 344 -17.54 0.79 5.86
CA TYR A 344 -16.25 0.82 6.56
C TYR A 344 -16.23 -0.22 7.67
N ASN A 345 -15.11 -0.95 7.75
CA ASN A 345 -14.93 -2.05 8.72
C ASN A 345 -14.01 -1.66 9.89
N GLY A 346 -13.57 -0.39 9.95
CA GLY A 346 -12.70 0.10 11.01
C GLY A 346 -12.71 1.62 11.10
N ILE A 347 -12.45 2.12 12.30
CA ILE A 347 -12.37 3.55 12.62
C ILE A 347 -10.96 3.93 13.13
N PRO A 348 -10.50 5.18 12.96
CA PRO A 348 -11.19 6.29 12.30
C PRO A 348 -11.32 6.06 10.79
N PHE A 349 -12.49 6.35 10.25
CA PHE A 349 -12.70 6.37 8.79
C PHE A 349 -13.04 7.80 8.43
N ILE A 350 -12.16 8.47 7.67
CA ILE A 350 -12.31 9.89 7.36
C ILE A 350 -12.48 10.06 5.87
N ILE A 351 -13.50 10.82 5.48
CA ILE A 351 -13.81 11.14 4.08
C ILE A 351 -13.93 12.66 3.88
N LEU A 352 -13.52 13.12 2.71
CA LEU A 352 -13.72 14.49 2.25
C LEU A 352 -14.73 14.48 1.10
N ILE A 353 -15.75 15.31 1.22
CA ILE A 353 -16.84 15.48 0.25
C ILE A 353 -16.75 16.89 -0.32
N GLY A 354 -16.93 17.02 -1.63
CA GLY A 354 -16.94 18.30 -2.33
C GLY A 354 -18.29 19.03 -2.24
N PRO A 355 -18.34 20.31 -2.64
CA PRO A 355 -19.57 21.10 -2.66
C PRO A 355 -20.72 20.49 -3.47
N ASP A 356 -20.40 19.68 -4.50
CA ASP A 356 -21.36 18.96 -5.34
C ASP A 356 -21.90 17.67 -4.69
N GLY A 357 -21.43 17.35 -3.47
CA GLY A 357 -21.82 16.16 -2.72
C GLY A 357 -21.07 14.89 -3.11
N LYS A 358 -20.02 14.97 -3.94
CA LYS A 358 -19.20 13.80 -4.30
C LYS A 358 -18.06 13.57 -3.33
N ILE A 359 -17.70 12.31 -3.11
CA ILE A 359 -16.55 11.93 -2.30
C ILE A 359 -15.27 12.26 -3.09
N LEU A 360 -14.44 13.15 -2.56
CA LEU A 360 -13.18 13.59 -3.15
C LEU A 360 -11.99 12.76 -2.68
N ALA A 361 -12.07 12.26 -1.43
CA ALA A 361 -11.09 11.36 -0.85
C ALA A 361 -11.69 10.57 0.31
N ARG A 362 -11.12 9.40 0.62
CA ARG A 362 -11.55 8.53 1.72
C ARG A 362 -10.36 7.84 2.39
N GLN A 363 -10.58 7.32 3.59
CA GLN A 363 -9.54 6.67 4.43
C GLN A 363 -8.38 7.61 4.79
N LEU A 364 -8.68 8.89 4.99
CA LEU A 364 -7.69 9.91 5.32
C LEU A 364 -7.20 9.77 6.77
N ARG A 365 -5.89 9.89 7.01
CA ARG A 365 -5.26 9.92 8.34
C ARG A 365 -3.93 10.69 8.33
N GLY A 366 -3.49 11.19 9.47
CA GLY A 366 -2.18 11.80 9.67
C GLY A 366 -1.89 12.95 8.71
N GLU A 367 -0.66 12.99 8.19
CA GLU A 367 -0.23 14.01 7.22
C GLU A 367 -1.02 13.94 5.91
N GLU A 368 -1.46 12.75 5.49
CA GLU A 368 -2.24 12.56 4.26
C GLU A 368 -3.61 13.25 4.35
N LEU A 369 -4.22 13.25 5.54
CA LEU A 369 -5.46 13.98 5.80
C LEU A 369 -5.25 15.49 5.56
N CYS A 370 -4.24 16.09 6.19
CA CYS A 370 -3.93 17.52 6.02
C CYS A 370 -3.64 17.85 4.55
N ARG A 371 -2.80 17.03 3.91
CA ARG A 371 -2.38 17.19 2.52
C ARG A 371 -3.54 17.10 1.53
N LYS A 372 -4.46 16.15 1.72
CA LYS A 372 -5.61 15.99 0.83
C LYS A 372 -6.63 17.12 0.97
N VAL A 373 -6.85 17.59 2.19
CA VAL A 373 -7.74 18.74 2.39
C VAL A 373 -7.16 19.98 1.72
N SER A 374 -5.87 20.30 1.92
CA SER A 374 -5.23 21.43 1.24
C SER A 374 -5.21 21.26 -0.29
N GLU A 375 -5.01 20.03 -0.79
CA GLU A 375 -5.03 19.71 -2.23
C GLU A 375 -6.31 20.20 -2.92
N TYR A 376 -7.46 20.05 -2.26
CA TYR A 376 -8.73 20.49 -2.82
C TYR A 376 -9.08 21.94 -2.44
N MET A 377 -8.89 22.31 -1.17
CA MET A 377 -9.34 23.59 -0.62
C MET A 377 -8.49 24.78 -1.06
N ASP A 378 -7.19 24.59 -1.31
CA ASP A 378 -6.29 25.66 -1.77
C ASP A 378 -6.03 25.62 -3.29
N SER A 379 -6.77 24.76 -4.01
CA SER A 379 -6.58 24.62 -5.46
C SER A 379 -6.97 25.91 -6.21
N LYS A 380 -6.14 26.31 -7.17
CA LYS A 380 -6.39 27.43 -8.07
C LYS A 380 -6.34 26.95 -9.52
N PRO A 381 -7.08 27.60 -10.43
CA PRO A 381 -7.08 27.23 -11.84
C PRO A 381 -5.72 27.48 -12.49
N PHE A 382 -5.38 26.69 -13.50
CA PHE A 382 -4.28 26.92 -14.41
C PHE A 382 -4.73 26.71 -15.85
N GLU A 383 -4.00 27.30 -16.80
CA GLU A 383 -4.20 27.06 -18.23
C GLU A 383 -2.88 26.85 -18.96
N ILE A 384 -2.81 25.80 -19.77
CA ILE A 384 -1.70 25.55 -20.70
C ILE A 384 -2.24 25.69 -22.12
N SER A 385 -1.92 26.80 -22.77
CA SER A 385 -2.16 27.01 -24.20
C SER A 385 -0.99 26.50 -25.02
N VAL A 386 -1.28 25.81 -26.12
CA VAL A 386 -0.27 25.23 -27.01
C VAL A 386 -0.42 25.78 -28.42
N ARG A 387 0.72 26.10 -29.05
CA ARG A 387 0.84 26.44 -30.46
C ARG A 387 1.79 25.45 -31.13
N LEU A 388 1.38 24.94 -32.28
CA LEU A 388 2.14 23.99 -33.08
C LEU A 388 2.65 24.68 -34.34
N SER A 389 3.92 24.46 -34.68
CA SER A 389 4.51 24.94 -35.94
C SER A 389 3.86 24.33 -37.19
N LYS A 390 3.25 23.15 -37.05
CA LYS A 390 2.53 22.42 -38.10
C LYS A 390 1.19 21.91 -37.58
N PRO A 391 0.15 21.81 -38.43
CA PRO A 391 -1.13 21.22 -38.04
C PRO A 391 -0.95 19.79 -37.53
N TYR A 392 -1.67 19.44 -36.47
CA TYR A 392 -1.74 18.11 -35.91
C TYR A 392 -3.18 17.61 -35.89
N LYS A 393 -3.36 16.35 -36.31
CA LYS A 393 -4.63 15.65 -36.25
C LYS A 393 -4.46 14.36 -35.45
N GLY A 394 -4.99 14.34 -34.23
CA GLY A 394 -4.83 13.20 -33.33
C GLY A 394 -5.19 13.52 -31.88
N LYS A 395 -4.86 12.59 -30.99
CA LYS A 395 -5.19 12.72 -29.56
C LYS A 395 -3.99 13.24 -28.79
N VAL A 396 -4.20 14.30 -28.02
CA VAL A 396 -3.22 14.87 -27.10
C VAL A 396 -3.63 14.56 -25.68
N PHE A 397 -2.65 14.23 -24.84
CA PHE A 397 -2.84 13.86 -23.45
C PHE A 397 -2.11 14.84 -22.55
N LEU A 398 -2.79 15.26 -21.48
CA LEU A 398 -2.17 15.93 -20.34
C LEU A 398 -1.97 14.91 -19.23
N THR A 399 -0.74 14.80 -18.74
CA THR A 399 -0.33 13.73 -17.83
C THR A 399 0.59 14.28 -16.74
N CYS A 400 0.64 13.63 -15.59
CA CYS A 400 1.60 13.91 -14.53
C CYS A 400 2.07 12.59 -13.89
N VAL A 401 3.14 12.63 -13.11
CA VAL A 401 3.57 11.48 -12.31
C VAL A 401 3.17 11.73 -10.85
N LYS A 402 2.13 11.03 -10.38
CA LYS A 402 1.77 11.01 -8.95
C LYS A 402 2.53 9.87 -8.26
N ASP A 403 2.05 8.64 -8.42
CA ASP A 403 2.77 7.41 -8.03
C ASP A 403 3.16 6.56 -9.26
N ARG A 404 2.39 6.75 -10.32
CA ARG A 404 2.61 6.24 -11.66
C ARG A 404 2.24 7.33 -12.66
N PHE A 405 2.59 7.09 -13.91
CA PHE A 405 2.13 7.93 -15.00
C PHE A 405 0.60 7.99 -15.00
N THR A 406 0.05 9.17 -14.73
CA THR A 406 -1.37 9.39 -14.53
C THR A 406 -1.89 10.29 -15.63
N LYS A 407 -2.85 9.78 -16.40
CA LYS A 407 -3.58 10.60 -17.35
C LYS A 407 -4.55 11.50 -16.59
N LEU A 408 -4.42 12.81 -16.80
CA LEU A 408 -5.31 13.80 -16.21
C LEU A 408 -6.42 14.19 -17.17
N ASP A 409 -6.07 14.43 -18.44
CA ASP A 409 -7.02 14.83 -19.47
C ASP A 409 -6.58 14.38 -20.86
N SER A 410 -7.47 14.44 -21.85
CA SER A 410 -7.13 14.30 -23.26
C SER A 410 -8.09 15.06 -24.17
N LEU A 411 -7.55 15.60 -25.24
CA LEU A 411 -8.30 16.32 -26.27
C LEU A 411 -8.07 15.68 -27.63
N GLN A 412 -9.11 15.68 -28.46
CA GLN A 412 -8.97 15.46 -29.89
C GLN A 412 -8.60 16.79 -30.53
N VAL A 413 -7.47 16.84 -31.23
CA VAL A 413 -6.95 18.06 -31.86
C VAL A 413 -6.99 17.88 -33.37
N ASP A 414 -7.46 18.90 -34.08
CA ASP A 414 -7.39 19.04 -35.53
C ASP A 414 -7.07 20.51 -35.84
N GLY A 415 -5.78 20.83 -35.94
CA GLY A 415 -5.31 22.20 -36.14
C GLY A 415 -3.95 22.48 -35.52
N THR A 416 -3.66 23.76 -35.30
CA THR A 416 -2.34 24.26 -34.82
C THR A 416 -2.37 24.77 -33.39
N SER A 417 -3.51 24.76 -32.70
CA SER A 417 -3.61 25.24 -31.33
C SER A 417 -4.66 24.51 -30.52
N PHE A 418 -4.46 24.45 -29.20
CA PHE A 418 -5.39 23.89 -28.22
C PHE A 418 -5.00 24.38 -26.82
N SER A 419 -5.87 24.22 -25.83
CA SER A 419 -5.51 24.46 -24.43
C SER A 419 -6.04 23.40 -23.47
N PHE A 420 -5.32 23.20 -22.37
CA PHE A 420 -5.76 22.42 -21.22
C PHE A 420 -6.00 23.34 -20.04
N LYS A 421 -7.04 23.07 -19.25
CA LYS A 421 -7.34 23.77 -18.00
C LYS A 421 -7.49 22.77 -16.87
N GLY A 422 -7.13 23.17 -15.66
CA GLY A 422 -7.31 22.34 -14.47
C GLY A 422 -7.15 23.16 -13.20
N ASN A 423 -7.21 22.52 -12.04
CA ASN A 423 -6.96 23.15 -10.74
C ASN A 423 -5.82 22.43 -10.03
N ILE A 424 -4.92 23.19 -9.40
CA ILE A 424 -3.84 22.65 -8.55
C ILE A 424 -3.62 23.53 -7.33
N SER A 425 -3.21 22.92 -6.22
CA SER A 425 -2.88 23.62 -4.96
C SER A 425 -1.39 23.87 -4.78
N HIS A 426 -0.55 23.13 -5.50
CA HIS A 426 0.91 23.20 -5.41
C HIS A 426 1.54 23.07 -6.80
N ALA A 427 2.80 23.49 -6.92
CA ALA A 427 3.54 23.38 -8.17
C ALA A 427 3.75 21.90 -8.57
N ASP A 428 3.62 21.55 -9.84
CA ASP A 428 3.95 20.19 -10.30
C ASP A 428 4.41 20.19 -11.76
N GLN A 429 5.02 19.10 -12.21
CA GLN A 429 5.43 18.94 -13.60
C GLN A 429 4.39 18.14 -14.39
N TYR A 430 3.83 18.79 -15.40
CA TYR A 430 2.88 18.22 -16.33
C TYR A 430 3.59 17.88 -17.65
N ARG A 431 3.20 16.77 -18.26
CA ARG A 431 3.71 16.30 -19.55
C ARG A 431 2.58 16.27 -20.57
N LEU A 432 2.79 16.96 -21.69
CA LEU A 432 1.95 16.99 -22.88
C LEU A 432 2.48 15.97 -23.89
N MET A 433 1.62 15.03 -24.30
CA MET A 433 2.02 13.94 -25.19
C MET A 433 1.00 13.72 -26.30
N ALA A 434 1.46 13.65 -27.55
CA ALA A 434 0.63 13.32 -28.72
C ALA A 434 0.71 11.82 -29.11
N ARG A 435 -0.38 11.26 -29.66
CA ARG A 435 -0.42 9.89 -30.22
C ARG A 435 -1.06 9.83 -31.63
N PRO A 436 -0.40 9.20 -32.64
CA PRO A 436 0.96 8.62 -32.60
C PRO A 436 2.01 9.70 -32.25
N PHE A 437 3.18 9.28 -31.75
CA PHE A 437 4.18 10.14 -31.06
C PHE A 437 4.60 11.33 -31.94
N GLY A 438 3.91 12.47 -31.79
CA GLY A 438 4.16 13.69 -32.56
C GLY A 438 5.05 14.68 -31.80
N PHE A 439 4.75 14.90 -30.52
CA PHE A 439 5.53 15.74 -29.62
C PHE A 439 5.44 15.25 -28.18
N ASP A 440 6.38 15.72 -27.37
CA ASP A 440 6.54 15.40 -25.95
C ASP A 440 7.14 16.60 -25.22
N ALA A 441 6.32 17.31 -24.46
CA ALA A 441 6.69 18.56 -23.80
C ALA A 441 6.38 18.54 -22.30
N TYR A 442 7.17 19.25 -21.51
CA TYR A 442 7.01 19.35 -20.06
C TYR A 442 6.78 20.80 -19.64
N VAL A 443 5.89 21.01 -18.66
CA VAL A 443 5.57 22.31 -18.10
C VAL A 443 5.51 22.20 -16.58
N CYS A 444 6.25 23.06 -15.88
CA CYS A 444 6.12 23.29 -14.44
C CYS A 444 4.92 24.23 -14.21
N VAL A 445 3.83 23.66 -13.73
CA VAL A 445 2.55 24.35 -13.54
C VAL A 445 2.41 24.77 -12.08
N GLU A 446 1.95 25.98 -11.82
CA GLU A 446 1.71 26.57 -10.49
C GLU A 446 0.26 27.01 -10.32
N PRO A 447 -0.26 27.06 -9.08
CA PRO A 447 -1.62 27.52 -8.80
C PRO A 447 -1.86 28.93 -9.34
N GLY A 448 -2.81 29.09 -10.27
CA GLY A 448 -3.11 30.39 -10.91
C GLY A 448 -2.30 30.67 -12.18
N GLY A 449 -1.43 29.76 -12.63
CA GLY A 449 -0.51 30.01 -13.74
C GLY A 449 -1.15 29.85 -15.13
N HIS A 450 -0.73 30.71 -16.06
CA HIS A 450 -1.00 30.57 -17.50
C HIS A 450 0.32 30.30 -18.21
N TYR A 451 0.29 29.39 -19.19
CA TYR A 451 1.48 28.92 -19.90
C TYR A 451 1.20 28.86 -21.39
N LEU A 452 2.04 29.51 -22.20
CA LEU A 452 2.07 29.30 -23.65
C LEU A 452 3.24 28.37 -24.00
N VAL A 453 2.93 27.28 -24.68
CA VAL A 453 3.91 26.28 -25.15
C VAL A 453 3.95 26.31 -26.67
N ASP A 454 5.10 26.70 -27.22
CA ASP A 454 5.36 26.66 -28.66
C ASP A 454 6.14 25.38 -29.00
N ILE A 455 5.56 24.52 -29.86
CA ILE A 455 6.13 23.22 -30.26
C ILE A 455 6.58 23.30 -31.72
N ASN A 456 7.89 23.21 -31.94
CA ASN A 456 8.50 23.49 -33.25
C ASN A 456 8.76 22.24 -34.10
N GLU A 457 9.01 21.07 -33.50
CA GLU A 457 8.92 19.70 -34.07
C GLU A 457 9.59 18.68 -33.12
N GLY A 458 9.05 17.45 -33.02
CA GLY A 458 9.62 16.40 -32.17
C GLY A 458 9.60 16.76 -30.68
N ARG A 459 10.77 16.74 -30.02
CA ARG A 459 10.93 17.13 -28.60
C ARG A 459 11.34 18.59 -28.40
N ASN A 460 11.42 19.39 -29.46
CA ASN A 460 11.79 20.80 -29.36
C ASN A 460 10.55 21.64 -29.05
N PHE A 461 10.50 22.17 -27.83
CA PHE A 461 9.45 23.09 -27.38
C PHE A 461 10.05 24.21 -26.53
N VAL A 462 9.32 25.33 -26.44
CA VAL A 462 9.65 26.45 -25.56
C VAL A 462 8.38 26.87 -24.83
N VAL A 463 8.50 27.18 -23.53
CA VAL A 463 7.41 27.78 -22.77
C VAL A 463 7.67 29.28 -22.69
N THR A 464 6.90 30.07 -23.45
CA THR A 464 7.21 31.48 -23.81
C THR A 464 6.50 32.53 -22.95
N THR A 465 5.39 32.20 -22.30
CA THR A 465 4.71 33.09 -21.34
C THR A 465 4.39 32.38 -20.02
N PRO A 466 5.38 32.11 -19.16
CA PRO A 466 5.07 31.57 -17.83
C PRO A 466 4.74 32.71 -16.86
N ASP A 467 3.48 32.79 -16.42
CA ASP A 467 3.16 33.57 -15.20
C ASP A 467 3.79 32.92 -13.94
N GLY A 468 4.26 31.67 -14.07
CA GLY A 468 4.83 30.86 -12.99
C GLY A 468 6.34 31.03 -12.78
N LYS A 469 6.75 31.25 -11.53
CA LYS A 469 8.15 31.33 -11.09
C LYS A 469 8.92 30.02 -11.32
N GLU A 470 8.28 28.88 -11.13
CA GLU A 470 8.92 27.57 -11.27
C GLU A 470 9.22 27.27 -12.74
N GLN A 471 8.36 27.64 -13.67
CA GLN A 471 8.65 27.48 -15.10
C GLN A 471 9.76 28.44 -15.58
N LEU A 472 9.84 29.66 -15.04
CA LEU A 472 10.96 30.56 -15.32
C LEU A 472 12.29 29.96 -14.87
N LEU A 473 12.32 29.38 -13.68
CA LEU A 473 13.47 28.65 -13.14
C LEU A 473 13.83 27.42 -13.98
N MET A 474 12.83 26.68 -14.48
CA MET A 474 13.05 25.56 -15.39
C MET A 474 13.65 26.04 -16.73
N ASN A 475 13.17 27.16 -17.27
CA ASN A 475 13.73 27.75 -18.49
C ASN A 475 15.20 28.18 -18.29
N GLU A 476 15.56 28.76 -17.14
CA GLU A 476 16.95 29.10 -16.78
C GLU A 476 17.84 27.86 -16.80
N LEU A 477 17.39 26.75 -16.19
CA LEU A 477 18.13 25.49 -16.18
C LEU A 477 18.27 24.90 -17.60
N LEU A 478 17.18 24.85 -18.35
CA LEU A 478 17.16 24.29 -19.71
C LEU A 478 18.06 25.07 -20.67
N ALA A 479 18.22 26.38 -20.48
CA ALA A 479 19.17 27.17 -21.26
C ALA A 479 20.63 26.68 -21.10
N VAL A 480 20.97 26.10 -19.94
CA VAL A 480 22.29 25.52 -19.65
C VAL A 480 22.37 24.06 -20.08
N THR A 481 21.33 23.26 -19.82
CA THR A 481 21.37 21.80 -20.05
C THR A 481 21.09 21.40 -21.50
N ASN A 482 20.20 22.10 -22.21
CA ASN A 482 19.82 21.74 -23.59
C ASN A 482 21.03 21.71 -24.56
N PRO A 483 21.97 22.68 -24.54
CA PRO A 483 23.17 22.59 -25.37
C PRO A 483 24.04 21.36 -25.07
N ILE A 484 24.15 20.97 -23.79
CA ILE A 484 24.91 19.80 -23.36
C ILE A 484 24.24 18.51 -23.86
N GLU A 485 22.91 18.43 -23.74
CA GLU A 485 22.12 17.29 -24.20
C GLU A 485 22.20 17.12 -25.72
N LYS A 486 22.08 18.22 -26.48
CA LYS A 486 22.21 18.20 -27.94
C LYS A 486 23.59 17.71 -28.41
N GLN A 487 24.66 18.14 -27.72
CA GLN A 487 26.01 17.63 -27.98
C GLN A 487 26.13 16.14 -27.64
N THR A 488 25.55 15.72 -26.51
CA THR A 488 25.56 14.31 -26.09
C THR A 488 24.81 13.40 -27.08
N GLU A 489 23.67 13.85 -27.60
CA GLU A 489 22.90 13.12 -28.62
C GLU A 489 23.69 12.99 -29.94
N ALA A 490 24.35 14.06 -30.38
CA ALA A 490 25.21 14.02 -31.57
C ALA A 490 26.37 13.01 -31.40
N LEU A 491 26.99 12.99 -30.21
CA LEU A 491 28.03 12.01 -29.87
C LEU A 491 27.48 10.58 -29.82
N ALA A 492 26.31 10.36 -29.22
CA ALA A 492 25.66 9.06 -29.14
C ALA A 492 25.33 8.50 -30.53
N ASN A 493 24.80 9.33 -31.42
CA ASN A 493 24.51 8.93 -32.80
C ASN A 493 25.78 8.53 -33.57
N ARG A 494 26.91 9.22 -33.32
CA ARG A 494 28.20 8.86 -33.91
C ARG A 494 28.78 7.59 -33.30
N TYR A 495 28.63 7.40 -31.98
CA TYR A 495 29.04 6.19 -31.27
C TYR A 495 28.36 4.95 -31.85
N THR A 496 27.04 4.98 -32.04
CA THR A 496 26.27 3.86 -32.61
C THR A 496 26.79 3.47 -34.00
N LYS A 497 27.02 4.45 -34.87
CA LYS A 497 27.58 4.21 -36.22
C LYS A 497 28.98 3.57 -36.17
N LEU A 498 29.85 4.01 -35.27
CA LEU A 498 31.20 3.42 -35.13
C LEU A 498 31.14 1.98 -34.60
N LYS A 499 30.21 1.69 -33.68
CA LYS A 499 29.98 0.33 -33.18
C LYS A 499 29.47 -0.61 -34.27
N GLU A 500 28.54 -0.17 -35.11
CA GLU A 500 28.08 -0.92 -36.29
C GLU A 500 29.24 -1.21 -37.28
N GLN A 501 30.18 -0.27 -37.41
CA GLN A 501 31.38 -0.40 -38.23
C GLN A 501 32.53 -1.18 -37.57
N LYS A 502 32.33 -1.74 -36.36
CA LYS A 502 33.35 -2.45 -35.58
C LYS A 502 34.62 -1.62 -35.29
N LYS A 503 34.49 -0.30 -35.21
CA LYS A 503 35.58 0.65 -34.89
C LYS A 503 35.66 0.90 -33.39
N ASP A 504 36.01 -0.14 -32.62
CA ASP A 504 35.90 -0.12 -31.16
C ASP A 504 36.78 0.95 -30.49
N ALA A 505 38.01 1.16 -30.96
CA ALA A 505 38.91 2.18 -30.39
C ALA A 505 38.39 3.61 -30.54
N GLU A 506 37.80 3.95 -31.70
CA GLU A 506 37.17 5.25 -31.94
C GLU A 506 35.88 5.40 -31.12
N ALA A 507 35.09 4.31 -30.99
CA ALA A 507 33.88 4.30 -30.18
C ALA A 507 34.19 4.51 -28.69
N GLU A 508 35.28 3.93 -28.16
CA GLU A 508 35.74 4.17 -26.79
C GLU A 508 36.11 5.62 -26.53
N GLN A 509 36.70 6.33 -27.51
CA GLN A 509 36.99 7.76 -27.38
C GLN A 509 35.71 8.59 -27.28
N LEU A 510 34.69 8.29 -28.09
CA LEU A 510 33.39 8.98 -28.00
C LEU A 510 32.67 8.68 -26.69
N GLN A 511 32.77 7.45 -26.19
CA GLN A 511 32.21 7.09 -24.89
C GLN A 511 32.81 7.93 -23.75
N LYS A 512 34.13 8.19 -23.78
CA LYS A 512 34.78 9.09 -22.82
C LYS A 512 34.24 10.52 -22.93
N GLN A 513 34.09 11.04 -24.15
CA GLN A 513 33.51 12.37 -24.36
C GLN A 513 32.07 12.46 -23.85
N MET A 514 31.23 11.47 -24.15
CA MET A 514 29.85 11.41 -23.63
C MET A 514 29.83 11.40 -22.10
N SER A 515 30.74 10.67 -21.44
CA SER A 515 30.88 10.68 -19.98
C SER A 515 31.21 12.07 -19.42
N ILE A 516 32.07 12.83 -20.11
CA ILE A 516 32.39 14.21 -19.72
C ILE A 516 31.16 15.12 -19.83
N HIS A 517 30.42 15.04 -20.94
CA HIS A 517 29.19 15.83 -21.11
C HIS A 517 28.11 15.44 -20.10
N TRP A 518 28.00 14.15 -19.79
CA TRP A 518 27.13 13.65 -18.74
C TRP A 518 27.48 14.26 -17.37
N GLY A 519 28.77 14.28 -17.01
CA GLY A 519 29.25 14.93 -15.79
C GLY A 519 28.86 16.40 -15.71
N LYS A 520 29.05 17.15 -16.80
CA LYS A 520 28.63 18.57 -16.90
C LYS A 520 27.13 18.76 -16.69
N SER A 521 26.31 17.85 -17.21
CA SER A 521 24.86 17.88 -16.99
C SER A 521 24.52 17.67 -15.51
N GLN A 522 25.12 16.69 -14.84
CA GLN A 522 24.90 16.44 -13.40
C GLN A 522 25.39 17.62 -12.55
N GLU A 523 26.55 18.20 -12.87
CA GLU A 523 27.10 19.38 -12.20
C GLU A 523 26.19 20.60 -12.34
N ALA A 524 25.62 20.84 -13.53
CA ALA A 524 24.66 21.92 -13.75
C ALA A 524 23.40 21.73 -12.89
N LYS A 525 22.88 20.51 -12.79
CA LYS A 525 21.73 20.19 -11.91
C LYS A 525 22.06 20.42 -10.44
N LEU A 526 23.21 19.94 -9.96
CA LEU A 526 23.65 20.15 -8.57
C LEU A 526 23.86 21.63 -8.25
N SER A 527 24.51 22.37 -9.14
CA SER A 527 24.72 23.82 -9.00
C SER A 527 23.39 24.57 -8.93
N PHE A 528 22.42 24.16 -9.75
CA PHE A 528 21.07 24.73 -9.72
C PHE A 528 20.36 24.45 -8.39
N ILE A 529 20.42 23.22 -7.88
CA ILE A 529 19.85 22.86 -6.57
C ILE A 529 20.44 23.75 -5.47
N LYS A 530 21.77 23.94 -5.45
CA LYS A 530 22.45 24.80 -4.47
C LYS A 530 22.03 26.26 -4.58
N LYS A 531 21.79 26.76 -5.80
CA LYS A 531 21.36 28.14 -6.07
C LYS A 531 19.91 28.39 -5.66
N TYR A 532 19.01 27.43 -5.88
CA TYR A 532 17.57 27.59 -5.67
C TYR A 532 16.92 26.47 -4.85
N PRO A 533 17.43 26.14 -3.64
CA PRO A 533 17.08 24.92 -2.92
C PRO A 533 15.62 24.81 -2.48
N LYS A 534 14.90 25.94 -2.43
CA LYS A 534 13.49 26.01 -2.04
C LYS A 534 12.50 25.99 -3.21
N SER A 535 12.99 25.90 -4.45
CA SER A 535 12.15 25.81 -5.65
C SER A 535 11.66 24.38 -5.90
N PHE A 536 10.50 24.25 -6.54
CA PHE A 536 10.02 22.96 -7.03
C PHE A 536 10.98 22.39 -8.08
N VAL A 537 11.58 23.23 -8.93
CA VAL A 537 12.58 22.78 -9.93
C VAL A 537 13.81 22.16 -9.25
N ALA A 538 14.28 22.70 -8.12
CA ALA A 538 15.36 22.05 -7.37
C ALA A 538 14.94 20.68 -6.82
N MET A 539 13.72 20.53 -6.33
CA MET A 539 13.19 19.23 -5.90
C MET A 539 13.05 18.25 -7.07
N LEU A 540 12.60 18.73 -8.23
CA LEU A 540 12.55 17.96 -9.47
C LEU A 540 13.95 17.43 -9.83
N MET A 541 14.95 18.30 -9.81
CA MET A 541 16.34 17.94 -10.09
C MET A 541 16.90 16.95 -9.05
N ALA A 542 16.60 17.12 -7.76
CA ALA A 542 17.00 16.18 -6.72
C ALA A 542 16.45 14.76 -7.01
N GLY A 543 15.18 14.67 -7.43
CA GLY A 543 14.55 13.42 -7.86
C GLY A 543 15.27 12.76 -9.05
N GLU A 544 15.75 13.57 -9.98
CA GLU A 544 16.43 13.16 -11.22
C GLU A 544 17.94 12.90 -11.09
N LEU A 545 18.58 13.21 -9.96
CA LEU A 545 20.02 13.02 -9.80
C LEU A 545 20.43 11.56 -10.06
N LEU A 546 21.44 11.34 -10.89
CA LEU A 546 21.90 9.98 -11.25
C LEU A 546 23.16 9.63 -10.47
N THR A 547 23.09 9.78 -9.15
CA THR A 547 24.13 9.40 -8.19
C THR A 547 23.55 8.58 -7.04
N ASN A 548 24.33 7.62 -6.56
CA ASN A 548 24.07 6.86 -5.34
C ASN A 548 25.07 7.24 -4.22
N ASP A 549 25.87 8.27 -4.45
CA ASP A 549 26.84 8.76 -3.49
C ASP A 549 26.12 9.40 -2.29
N TYR A 550 26.30 8.81 -1.10
CA TYR A 550 25.59 9.23 0.09
C TYR A 550 25.94 10.66 0.51
N THR A 551 27.19 11.09 0.39
CA THR A 551 27.60 12.43 0.85
C THR A 551 26.95 13.52 0.00
N THR A 552 26.93 13.35 -1.32
CA THR A 552 26.18 14.21 -2.25
C THR A 552 24.68 14.20 -1.96
N LEU A 553 24.08 13.01 -1.80
CA LEU A 553 22.64 12.89 -1.50
C LEU A 553 22.28 13.51 -0.16
N LYS A 554 23.13 13.39 0.85
CA LYS A 554 22.97 14.01 2.17
C LYS A 554 23.03 15.53 2.08
N GLU A 555 24.01 16.08 1.35
CA GLU A 555 24.09 17.53 1.12
C GLU A 555 22.80 18.05 0.47
N VAL A 556 22.32 17.39 -0.57
CA VAL A 556 21.06 17.76 -1.24
C VAL A 556 19.88 17.64 -0.27
N TYR A 557 19.81 16.58 0.53
CA TYR A 557 18.72 16.37 1.51
C TYR A 557 18.66 17.48 2.56
N GLU A 558 19.81 17.96 3.02
CA GLU A 558 19.92 19.05 4.00
C GLU A 558 19.61 20.43 3.39
N LEU A 559 19.80 20.59 2.06
CA LEU A 559 19.53 21.84 1.35
C LEU A 559 18.06 22.00 0.94
N VAL A 560 17.44 20.97 0.37
CA VAL A 560 16.11 21.10 -0.26
C VAL A 560 14.96 21.21 0.74
N ASP A 561 13.85 21.82 0.33
CA ASP A 561 12.64 21.90 1.16
C ASP A 561 11.88 20.56 1.19
N THR A 562 12.20 19.76 2.21
CA THR A 562 11.67 18.40 2.42
C THR A 562 10.21 18.37 2.87
N VAL A 563 9.69 19.48 3.38
CA VAL A 563 8.33 19.58 3.93
C VAL A 563 7.37 20.08 2.86
N ARG A 564 7.72 21.19 2.20
CA ARG A 564 6.83 21.83 1.22
C ARG A 564 6.51 20.92 0.04
N TYR A 565 7.48 20.13 -0.43
CA TYR A 565 7.33 19.27 -1.59
C TYR A 565 7.08 17.80 -1.25
N ALA A 566 6.69 17.50 -0.01
CA ALA A 566 6.43 16.13 0.45
C ALA A 566 5.36 15.40 -0.40
N TYR A 567 4.42 16.16 -0.98
CA TYR A 567 3.38 15.65 -1.88
C TYR A 567 3.90 15.18 -3.25
N SER A 568 5.09 15.62 -3.66
CA SER A 568 5.56 15.49 -5.03
C SER A 568 6.24 14.13 -5.30
N TYR A 569 6.12 13.62 -6.53
CA TYR A 569 6.86 12.43 -6.94
C TYR A 569 8.39 12.58 -6.86
N PRO A 570 8.98 13.72 -7.29
CA PRO A 570 10.42 13.91 -7.20
C PRO A 570 10.96 13.78 -5.78
N TRP A 571 10.26 14.33 -4.77
CA TRP A 571 10.63 14.14 -3.37
C TRP A 571 10.62 12.68 -2.95
N ARG A 572 9.53 11.94 -3.24
CA ARG A 572 9.45 10.51 -2.89
C ARG A 572 10.58 9.70 -3.55
N SER A 573 10.86 9.98 -4.83
CA SER A 573 11.94 9.34 -5.58
C SER A 573 13.31 9.64 -4.96
N PHE A 574 13.57 10.91 -4.63
CA PHE A 574 14.81 11.34 -3.98
C PHE A 574 14.96 10.75 -2.58
N LYS A 575 13.93 10.86 -1.73
CA LYS A 575 13.93 10.36 -0.36
C LYS A 575 14.25 8.87 -0.31
N ARG A 576 13.64 8.05 -1.18
CA ARG A 576 13.93 6.61 -1.27
C ARG A 576 15.42 6.37 -1.57
N LYS A 577 15.95 7.04 -2.59
CA LYS A 577 17.35 6.93 -2.99
C LYS A 577 18.32 7.36 -1.88
N TYR A 578 18.01 8.47 -1.20
CA TYR A 578 18.76 8.94 -0.04
C TYR A 578 18.73 7.93 1.11
N GLN A 579 17.56 7.39 1.46
CA GLN A 579 17.42 6.38 2.51
C GLN A 579 18.19 5.10 2.19
N GLU A 580 18.09 4.60 0.95
CA GLU A 580 18.86 3.43 0.49
C GLU A 580 20.39 3.65 0.59
N ALA A 581 20.86 4.87 0.29
CA ALA A 581 22.27 5.22 0.44
C ALA A 581 22.67 5.37 1.93
N ALA A 582 21.80 5.98 2.75
CA ALA A 582 22.02 6.16 4.19
C ALA A 582 22.09 4.82 4.94
N ASP A 583 21.23 3.86 4.59
CA ASP A 583 21.22 2.52 5.18
C ASP A 583 22.50 1.73 4.90
N LYS A 584 23.18 2.04 3.79
CA LYS A 584 24.47 1.46 3.39
C LYS A 584 25.68 2.24 3.92
N TRP A 585 25.45 3.41 4.53
CA TRP A 585 26.51 4.25 5.06
C TRP A 585 26.93 3.80 6.46
N ILE A 586 28.19 3.37 6.58
CA ILE A 586 28.78 2.82 7.80
C ILE A 586 30.06 3.55 8.23
N GLN A 587 30.40 4.68 7.60
CA GLN A 587 31.46 5.55 8.11
C GLN A 587 31.14 6.03 9.54
N ASN A 588 32.19 6.18 10.35
CA ASN A 588 32.19 6.47 11.78
C ASN A 588 31.62 5.36 12.67
N LYS A 589 31.36 4.17 12.13
CA LYS A 589 31.01 2.97 12.92
C LYS A 589 32.25 2.09 13.12
N LYS A 590 32.19 1.21 14.13
CA LYS A 590 33.17 0.12 14.25
C LYS A 590 33.10 -0.75 13.00
N ALA A 591 34.27 -1.05 12.44
CA ALA A 591 34.38 -1.97 11.32
C ALA A 591 33.86 -3.36 11.75
N PRO A 592 32.92 -3.97 11.01
CA PRO A 592 32.49 -5.33 11.28
C PRO A 592 33.68 -6.29 11.28
N ASP A 593 33.73 -7.21 12.25
CA ASP A 593 34.79 -8.21 12.26
C ASP A 593 34.70 -9.13 11.03
N PHE A 594 35.82 -9.67 10.58
CA PHE A 594 35.87 -10.63 9.49
C PHE A 594 36.96 -11.66 9.72
N VAL A 595 36.74 -12.86 9.18
CA VAL A 595 37.70 -13.96 9.14
C VAL A 595 37.64 -14.57 7.75
N THR A 596 38.77 -14.61 7.07
CA THR A 596 38.88 -15.07 5.68
C THR A 596 40.21 -15.78 5.46
N LYS A 597 40.52 -16.20 4.23
CA LYS A 597 41.75 -16.92 3.89
C LYS A 597 42.54 -16.23 2.78
N ASP A 598 43.85 -16.22 2.92
CA ASP A 598 44.77 -15.79 1.86
C ASP A 598 45.00 -16.89 0.81
N MET A 599 45.81 -16.60 -0.21
CA MET A 599 46.16 -17.57 -1.27
C MET A 599 46.98 -18.77 -0.78
N ALA A 600 47.64 -18.69 0.38
CA ALA A 600 48.34 -19.81 1.01
C ALA A 600 47.40 -20.64 1.92
N GLY A 601 46.16 -20.18 2.12
CA GLY A 601 45.18 -20.79 3.02
C GLY A 601 45.32 -20.36 4.48
N ASN A 602 46.22 -19.42 4.79
CA ASN A 602 46.35 -18.86 6.12
C ASN A 602 45.11 -18.05 6.46
N THR A 603 44.72 -18.08 7.74
CA THR A 603 43.60 -17.29 8.23
C THR A 603 44.02 -15.83 8.36
N VAL A 604 43.22 -14.93 7.82
CA VAL A 604 43.37 -13.47 7.97
C VAL A 604 42.13 -12.93 8.66
N LYS A 605 42.32 -12.11 9.69
CA LYS A 605 41.25 -11.52 10.50
C LYS A 605 41.41 -10.01 10.56
N LEU A 606 40.32 -9.28 10.82
CA LEU A 606 40.41 -7.84 11.08
C LEU A 606 41.38 -7.53 12.24
N SER A 607 41.42 -8.38 13.27
CA SER A 607 42.30 -8.22 14.43
C SER A 607 43.80 -8.20 14.09
N ASP A 608 44.20 -8.77 12.96
CA ASP A 608 45.60 -8.82 12.52
C ASP A 608 46.13 -7.42 12.12
N PHE A 609 45.21 -6.48 11.89
CA PHE A 609 45.48 -5.09 11.55
C PHE A 609 45.30 -4.13 12.74
N LYS A 610 45.07 -4.64 13.95
CA LYS A 610 44.87 -3.81 15.15
C LYS A 610 46.05 -2.88 15.38
N GLY A 611 45.77 -1.62 15.71
CA GLY A 611 46.80 -0.60 15.95
C GLY A 611 47.36 0.04 14.67
N LYS A 612 46.79 -0.24 13.49
CA LYS A 612 47.26 0.27 12.20
C LYS A 612 46.11 0.87 11.40
N TYR A 613 46.43 1.78 10.48
CA TYR A 613 45.46 2.21 9.47
C TYR A 613 45.35 1.13 8.40
N LEU A 614 44.13 0.75 8.05
CA LEU A 614 43.82 -0.30 7.08
C LEU A 614 42.96 0.28 5.95
N LEU A 615 43.45 0.22 4.72
CA LEU A 615 42.63 0.32 3.51
C LEU A 615 42.09 -1.08 3.18
N LEU A 616 40.80 -1.28 3.44
CA LEU A 616 40.07 -2.49 3.11
C LEU A 616 39.36 -2.31 1.76
N ASP A 617 39.62 -3.19 0.81
CA ASP A 617 39.12 -3.10 -0.57
C ASP A 617 38.33 -4.35 -0.95
N PHE A 618 37.06 -4.17 -1.30
CA PHE A 618 36.19 -5.23 -1.81
C PHE A 618 36.20 -5.24 -3.34
N TRP A 619 36.60 -6.36 -3.93
CA TRP A 619 36.78 -6.48 -5.38
C TRP A 619 36.37 -7.85 -5.92
N ALA A 620 36.40 -8.03 -7.24
CA ALA A 620 36.23 -9.34 -7.86
C ALA A 620 36.92 -9.44 -9.22
N SER A 621 37.34 -10.64 -9.61
CA SER A 621 38.05 -10.88 -10.88
C SER A 621 37.21 -10.53 -12.11
N TRP A 622 35.89 -10.70 -12.03
CA TRP A 622 34.91 -10.42 -13.09
C TRP A 622 34.52 -8.92 -13.18
N CYS A 623 34.96 -8.09 -12.24
CA CYS A 623 34.64 -6.66 -12.19
C CYS A 623 35.71 -5.82 -12.91
N ARG A 624 35.44 -5.41 -14.16
CA ARG A 624 36.38 -4.58 -14.95
C ARG A 624 36.81 -3.28 -14.25
N PRO A 625 35.90 -2.48 -13.64
CA PRO A 625 36.30 -1.30 -12.89
C PRO A 625 37.23 -1.61 -11.70
N CYS A 626 37.02 -2.75 -11.03
CA CYS A 626 37.89 -3.21 -9.94
C CYS A 626 39.30 -3.50 -10.47
N ARG A 627 39.43 -4.27 -11.55
CA ARG A 627 40.72 -4.58 -12.19
C ARG A 627 41.47 -3.32 -12.63
N ALA A 628 40.76 -2.28 -13.08
CA ALA A 628 41.35 -0.98 -13.39
C ALA A 628 41.85 -0.27 -12.12
N LYS A 629 41.01 -0.20 -11.07
CA LYS A 629 41.35 0.38 -9.77
C LYS A 629 42.55 -0.31 -9.12
N MET A 630 42.72 -1.63 -9.29
CA MET A 630 43.88 -2.37 -8.79
C MET A 630 45.20 -1.86 -9.34
N LYS A 631 45.23 -1.50 -10.64
CA LYS A 631 46.42 -0.92 -11.27
C LYS A 631 46.76 0.44 -10.68
N GLU A 632 45.76 1.30 -10.51
CA GLU A 632 45.93 2.60 -9.86
C GLU A 632 46.41 2.45 -8.41
N LEU A 633 45.81 1.51 -7.65
CA LEU A 633 46.17 1.24 -6.26
C LEU A 633 47.61 0.74 -6.13
N LYS A 634 48.05 -0.12 -7.06
CA LYS A 634 49.43 -0.60 -7.12
C LYS A 634 50.45 0.52 -7.34
N GLU A 635 50.13 1.49 -8.20
CA GLU A 635 51.00 2.65 -8.45
C GLU A 635 51.18 3.51 -7.20
N VAL A 636 50.14 3.66 -6.37
CA VAL A 636 50.19 4.45 -5.13
C VAL A 636 50.57 3.63 -3.89
N TYR A 637 50.63 2.30 -3.99
CA TYR A 637 50.89 1.41 -2.85
C TYR A 637 52.17 1.76 -2.05
N PRO A 638 53.33 2.07 -2.67
CA PRO A 638 54.51 2.49 -1.91
C PRO A 638 54.29 3.79 -1.10
N LYS A 639 53.46 4.71 -1.60
CA LYS A 639 53.10 5.94 -0.89
C LYS A 639 52.19 5.66 0.30
N LEU A 640 51.23 4.74 0.15
CA LEU A 640 50.36 4.28 1.24
C LEU A 640 51.18 3.62 2.36
N GLN A 641 52.13 2.74 1.99
CA GLN A 641 53.03 2.12 2.96
C GLN A 641 53.88 3.15 3.71
N LYS A 642 54.44 4.14 3.00
CA LYS A 642 55.21 5.23 3.63
C LYS A 642 54.35 6.07 4.59
N LYS A 643 53.06 6.20 4.31
CA LYS A 643 52.08 6.83 5.21
C LYS A 643 51.68 5.93 6.40
N GLY A 644 52.04 4.66 6.42
CA GLY A 644 51.62 3.72 7.47
C GLY A 644 50.22 3.14 7.26
N ILE A 645 49.69 3.20 6.03
CA ILE A 645 48.41 2.57 5.66
C ILE A 645 48.72 1.19 5.09
N ILE A 646 48.18 0.15 5.74
CA ILE A 646 48.21 -1.23 5.24
C ILE A 646 47.03 -1.43 4.29
N VAL A 647 47.24 -2.19 3.21
CA VAL A 647 46.18 -2.56 2.29
C VAL A 647 45.80 -4.02 2.48
N CYS A 648 44.50 -4.31 2.57
CA CYS A 648 43.94 -5.65 2.50
C CYS A 648 42.78 -5.67 1.51
N SER A 649 42.81 -6.59 0.56
CA SER A 649 41.73 -6.78 -0.41
C SER A 649 40.95 -8.06 -0.11
N ILE A 650 39.63 -7.97 -0.08
CA ILE A 650 38.71 -9.11 0.03
C ILE A 650 38.06 -9.32 -1.35
N SER A 651 38.41 -10.42 -2.01
CA SER A 651 37.77 -10.86 -3.24
C SER A 651 36.41 -11.49 -2.94
N LEU A 652 35.44 -11.19 -3.82
CA LEU A 652 34.08 -11.75 -3.85
C LEU A 652 33.93 -12.79 -4.98
N ASP A 653 35.03 -13.39 -5.41
CA ASP A 653 35.04 -14.48 -6.37
C ASP A 653 34.59 -15.81 -5.75
N GLU A 654 33.87 -16.60 -6.52
CA GLU A 654 33.39 -17.93 -6.10
C GLU A 654 34.40 -19.04 -6.41
N LYS A 655 35.30 -18.79 -7.36
CA LYS A 655 36.25 -19.77 -7.88
C LYS A 655 37.67 -19.33 -7.61
N ARG A 656 38.41 -20.18 -6.89
CA ARG A 656 39.79 -19.92 -6.48
C ARG A 656 40.69 -19.62 -7.67
N GLU A 657 40.53 -20.37 -8.75
CA GLU A 657 41.36 -20.25 -9.95
C GLU A 657 41.20 -18.87 -10.61
N GLN A 658 39.98 -18.31 -10.61
CA GLN A 658 39.69 -17.01 -11.20
C GLN A 658 40.31 -15.88 -10.38
N TRP A 659 40.12 -15.94 -9.06
CA TRP A 659 40.71 -15.00 -8.12
C TRP A 659 42.25 -15.01 -8.18
N GLU A 660 42.87 -16.19 -8.11
CA GLU A 660 44.32 -16.32 -8.16
C GLU A 660 44.90 -15.85 -9.51
N LYS A 661 44.24 -16.19 -10.61
CA LYS A 661 44.64 -15.72 -11.95
C LYS A 661 44.60 -14.20 -12.02
N ALA A 662 43.50 -13.58 -11.62
CA ALA A 662 43.37 -12.12 -11.63
C ALA A 662 44.39 -11.44 -10.72
N THR A 663 44.64 -12.02 -9.55
CA THR A 663 45.64 -11.54 -8.59
C THR A 663 47.04 -11.50 -9.19
N ARG A 664 47.45 -12.56 -9.92
CA ARG A 664 48.73 -12.62 -10.62
C ARG A 664 48.80 -11.64 -11.79
N GLU A 665 47.74 -11.55 -12.59
CA GLU A 665 47.66 -10.65 -13.75
C GLU A 665 47.75 -9.17 -13.36
N ASP A 666 47.07 -8.76 -12.28
CA ASP A 666 47.11 -7.38 -11.80
C ASP A 666 48.34 -7.11 -10.92
N GLY A 667 49.04 -8.17 -10.50
CA GLY A 667 50.22 -8.11 -9.64
C GLY A 667 49.92 -7.45 -8.30
N ILE A 668 48.88 -7.95 -7.63
CA ILE A 668 48.51 -7.58 -6.26
C ILE A 668 49.56 -8.16 -5.31
N VAL A 669 50.20 -7.31 -4.52
CA VAL A 669 51.34 -7.66 -3.65
C VAL A 669 51.05 -7.49 -2.15
N TRP A 670 49.87 -6.97 -1.80
CA TRP A 670 49.41 -6.80 -0.43
C TRP A 670 48.54 -7.99 0.01
N ALA A 671 48.07 -7.97 1.27
CA ALA A 671 47.19 -9.00 1.79
C ALA A 671 45.92 -9.08 0.92
N ASN A 672 45.67 -10.24 0.34
CA ASN A 672 44.56 -10.45 -0.57
C ASN A 672 43.91 -11.78 -0.21
N THR A 673 42.60 -11.75 0.05
CA THR A 673 41.86 -12.85 0.68
C THR A 673 40.56 -13.12 -0.04
N CYS A 674 39.98 -14.30 0.17
CA CYS A 674 38.70 -14.68 -0.43
C CYS A 674 38.01 -15.79 0.37
N ASP A 675 36.69 -15.70 0.51
CA ASP A 675 35.86 -16.72 1.17
C ASP A 675 35.31 -17.78 0.21
N LEU A 676 35.48 -17.60 -1.11
CA LEU A 676 34.93 -18.48 -2.15
C LEU A 676 33.41 -18.69 -2.03
N LYS A 677 32.70 -17.69 -1.49
CA LYS A 677 31.24 -17.65 -1.37
C LYS A 677 30.64 -16.72 -2.44
N PRO A 678 29.44 -17.04 -2.98
CA PRO A 678 28.73 -16.15 -3.88
C PRO A 678 28.56 -14.74 -3.31
N PHE A 679 28.77 -13.70 -4.12
CA PHE A 679 28.68 -12.32 -3.66
C PHE A 679 27.35 -12.02 -2.95
N ARG A 680 26.23 -12.54 -3.47
CA ARG A 680 24.90 -12.34 -2.89
C ARG A 680 24.71 -12.93 -1.49
N THR A 681 25.51 -13.93 -1.12
CA THR A 681 25.42 -14.64 0.17
C THR A 681 26.71 -14.49 0.98
N ASN A 682 27.61 -13.58 0.59
CA ASN A 682 28.87 -13.34 1.29
C ASN A 682 28.59 -12.54 2.58
N GLU A 683 28.82 -13.18 3.73
CA GLU A 683 28.54 -12.61 5.05
C GLU A 683 29.41 -11.39 5.37
N ILE A 684 30.69 -11.38 4.95
CA ILE A 684 31.58 -10.24 5.15
C ILE A 684 31.06 -9.04 4.34
N ALA A 685 30.74 -9.24 3.06
CA ALA A 685 30.21 -8.20 2.20
C ALA A 685 28.88 -7.65 2.75
N ALA A 686 28.00 -8.53 3.25
CA ALA A 686 26.73 -8.15 3.88
C ALA A 686 26.94 -7.34 5.17
N ALA A 687 27.89 -7.73 6.02
CA ALA A 687 28.22 -7.02 7.26
C ALA A 687 28.74 -5.60 6.96
N TYR A 688 29.56 -5.44 5.93
CA TYR A 688 30.06 -4.15 5.44
C TYR A 688 29.09 -3.40 4.51
N LYS A 689 27.85 -3.89 4.32
CA LYS A 689 26.83 -3.30 3.43
C LYS A 689 27.29 -3.13 1.97
N VAL A 690 28.19 -3.98 1.50
CA VAL A 690 28.74 -3.96 0.14
C VAL A 690 27.72 -4.56 -0.83
N THR A 691 27.07 -3.72 -1.63
CA THR A 691 26.11 -4.15 -2.67
C THR A 691 26.65 -4.04 -4.10
N SER A 692 27.85 -3.47 -4.26
CA SER A 692 28.55 -3.32 -5.54
C SER A 692 30.06 -3.29 -5.31
N VAL A 693 30.84 -3.62 -6.34
CA VAL A 693 32.31 -3.54 -6.32
C VAL A 693 32.81 -2.64 -7.47
N PRO A 694 33.93 -1.91 -7.28
CA PRO A 694 34.76 -1.87 -6.08
C PRO A 694 34.10 -1.07 -4.94
N THR A 695 34.39 -1.43 -3.69
CA THR A 695 34.00 -0.67 -2.48
C THR A 695 35.20 -0.61 -1.55
N LEU A 696 35.57 0.58 -1.07
CA LEU A 696 36.77 0.78 -0.23
C LEU A 696 36.40 1.35 1.14
N PHE A 697 37.16 0.98 2.16
CA PHE A 697 37.06 1.55 3.50
C PHE A 697 38.44 1.87 4.04
N VAL A 698 38.59 3.02 4.71
CA VAL A 698 39.77 3.28 5.55
C VAL A 698 39.36 3.11 7.00
N ILE A 699 40.05 2.22 7.71
CA ILE A 699 39.81 1.87 9.11
C ILE A 699 41.00 2.38 9.93
N ASP A 700 40.72 3.03 11.05
CA ASP A 700 41.73 3.56 11.96
C ASP A 700 42.32 2.49 12.92
N PRO A 701 43.40 2.80 13.66
CA PRO A 701 44.00 1.88 14.63
C PRO A 701 43.05 1.36 15.71
N GLN A 702 41.94 2.05 15.97
CA GLN A 702 40.91 1.68 16.93
C GLN A 702 39.81 0.80 16.31
N GLY A 703 39.87 0.52 15.00
CA GLY A 703 38.88 -0.28 14.28
C GLY A 703 37.62 0.49 13.91
N VAL A 704 37.69 1.81 13.75
CA VAL A 704 36.59 2.66 13.26
C VAL A 704 36.78 2.95 11.78
N ILE A 705 35.71 2.84 10.99
CA ILE A 705 35.72 3.23 9.57
C ILE A 705 35.76 4.76 9.51
N ILE A 706 36.90 5.36 9.19
CA ILE A 706 37.06 6.81 9.09
C ILE A 706 36.74 7.35 7.70
N SER A 707 36.73 6.50 6.67
CA SER A 707 36.33 6.87 5.32
C SER A 707 35.68 5.68 4.59
N GLN A 708 34.58 5.93 3.88
CA GLN A 708 33.88 4.95 3.03
C GLN A 708 33.87 5.43 1.57
N ASN A 709 34.29 4.56 0.67
CA ASN A 709 34.49 4.80 -0.76
C ASN A 709 35.36 6.02 -1.12
N PRO A 710 36.50 6.27 -0.44
CA PRO A 710 37.38 7.36 -0.85
C PRO A 710 38.06 7.10 -2.19
N SER A 711 38.32 8.17 -2.93
CA SER A 711 39.28 8.20 -4.01
C SER A 711 40.71 7.98 -3.49
N LEU A 712 41.61 7.53 -4.38
CA LEU A 712 43.02 7.33 -4.00
C LEU A 712 43.70 8.64 -3.59
N GLU A 713 43.27 9.77 -4.17
CA GLU A 713 43.76 11.10 -3.80
C GLU A 713 43.32 11.47 -2.39
N GLU A 714 42.04 11.28 -2.04
CA GLU A 714 41.55 11.52 -0.67
C GLU A 714 42.30 10.67 0.35
N ILE A 715 42.54 9.38 0.07
CA ILE A 715 43.33 8.50 0.96
C ILE A 715 44.74 9.07 1.18
N LEU A 716 45.39 9.54 0.11
CA LEU A 716 46.72 10.13 0.18
C LEU A 716 46.75 11.50 0.87
N GLN A 717 45.61 12.17 1.02
CA GLN A 717 45.49 13.44 1.74
C GLN A 717 45.02 13.28 3.20
N LEU A 718 44.61 12.07 3.61
CA LEU A 718 44.20 11.81 5.00
C LEU A 718 45.29 12.20 6.01
N GLU A 719 44.88 13.00 7.00
CA GLU A 719 45.66 13.30 8.18
C GLU A 719 45.54 12.12 9.16
N LEU A 720 46.62 11.36 9.29
CA LEU A 720 46.69 10.22 10.20
C LEU A 720 47.07 10.74 11.59
N LYS A 721 46.25 10.40 12.59
CA LYS A 721 46.48 10.67 14.01
C LYS A 721 47.37 9.62 14.65
#